data_AF-A0A6C0EYJ4-F1
#
_entry.id   AF-A0A6C0EYJ4-F1
#
_cell.length_a   1.000
_cell.length_b   1.000
_cell.length_c   1.000
_cell.angle_alpha   90.00
_cell.angle_beta   90.00
_cell.angle_gamma   90.00
#
_symmetry.space_group_name_H-M   'P 1'
#
loop_
_entity.id
_entity.type
_entity.pdbx_description
1 polymer ?
#
loop_
_entity_poly.entity_id
_entity_poly.type
_entity_poly.pdbx_seq_one_letter_code
_entity_poly.pdbx_strand_id
1 'polypeptide(L)'
;MTASEVAATAATIVASIISTAVDTAEKKKTTKITKIDPIESLCNAYYKAYTGDKCKGIVNHDVDSMREMLKDIVETCKVKPKKLYQYFHHVKVSTRENIFPIQHLLLHPFDFITFENQFISYKNAMCICNEKKIVPPLEKRINAWIYDYFMGKLNNKLYITETESVQLEIEFNKEFKLRNGKPAAQSLLFDSKRIVEKRFGSSSTSYFTTQEFIEFEIKTSDKVMKLFYHDEKMLVDEEKEKQDEAIDCHIEKYTMEQNSTKDFKFEPEQVEAIKSGCHLNNMQLFNITGPPGTGKSTIVDCIMNYKLQTGNSIAIMAPTGLAQKNLKNNCKYDSRFNDNVKFSTLHRALNFTFKDKKNKFKPTIIIVDESSMVDLFLFKKLLSACARFKCSLILIGDVKQLPPISAGTPFESIINSKIFKTTFLTNIKRQEGNLKAIIEKLNTPNGVHYDDFDNAHSVFIEAKTPEDFERVITKIYKKEMMQEGADIHTMCVQREKTGGVFALNPIIQKLKNPRGKELYVKRFEGSHTHAFHEGDLVIRTENDYKDENNVRVNGDVGTIHETETKVKRYGRNIIEYTYTIKYKTGKNEEGLTVGDVQDAFMLFYASSVHKMQGLQTTTIVFIVSPEHNHCLTNENSKKLVYTAISRCRANFYVVGDKSLFLKAQRSKDEFTYPTLFMTEFKDYDL
;
A
#
# COMPACT_ATOMS: atom_id res chain seq x y z
N MET A 1 14.69 -0.06 -62.77
CA MET A 1 13.64 -1.06 -62.50
C MET A 1 12.32 -0.34 -62.39
N THR A 2 11.32 -0.76 -63.15
CA THR A 2 9.98 -0.14 -63.10
C THR A 2 9.27 -0.56 -61.81
N ALA A 3 8.28 0.22 -61.34
CA ALA A 3 7.51 -0.10 -60.14
C ALA A 3 6.83 -1.49 -60.20
N SER A 4 6.57 -1.98 -61.41
CA SER A 4 6.10 -3.35 -61.70
C SER A 4 7.11 -4.43 -61.32
N GLU A 5 8.40 -4.23 -61.62
CA GLU A 5 9.48 -5.19 -61.31
C GLU A 5 9.77 -5.25 -59.81
N VAL A 6 9.64 -4.13 -59.09
CA VAL A 6 9.79 -4.09 -57.62
C VAL A 6 8.62 -4.83 -56.93
N ALA A 7 7.40 -4.69 -57.45
CA ALA A 7 6.23 -5.41 -56.93
C ALA A 7 6.30 -6.92 -57.20
N ALA A 8 6.77 -7.33 -58.38
CA ALA A 8 6.97 -8.74 -58.71
C ALA A 8 8.05 -9.37 -57.82
N THR A 9 9.18 -8.68 -57.60
CA THR A 9 10.27 -9.16 -56.74
C THR A 9 9.83 -9.25 -55.28
N ALA A 10 9.05 -8.28 -54.79
CA ALA A 10 8.48 -8.31 -53.44
C ALA A 10 7.47 -9.46 -53.26
N ALA A 11 6.64 -9.75 -54.27
CA ALA A 11 5.69 -10.86 -54.23
C ALA A 11 6.40 -12.22 -54.22
N THR A 12 7.51 -12.38 -54.95
CA THR A 12 8.31 -13.62 -54.94
C THR A 12 9.04 -13.83 -53.61
N ILE A 13 9.54 -12.75 -52.99
CA ILE A 13 10.16 -12.79 -51.66
C ILE A 13 9.13 -13.14 -50.58
N VAL A 14 7.92 -12.56 -50.65
CA VAL A 14 6.82 -12.85 -49.71
C VAL A 14 6.33 -14.30 -49.88
N ALA A 15 6.22 -14.82 -51.10
CA ALA A 15 5.85 -16.22 -51.35
C ALA A 15 6.91 -17.21 -50.85
N SER A 16 8.20 -16.87 -50.98
CA SER A 16 9.32 -17.65 -50.43
C SER A 16 9.31 -17.67 -48.89
N ILE A 17 9.06 -16.53 -48.24
CA ILE A 17 8.96 -16.42 -46.78
C ILE A 17 7.75 -17.22 -46.26
N ILE A 18 6.61 -17.18 -46.96
CA ILE A 18 5.40 -17.94 -46.59
C ILE A 18 5.63 -19.44 -46.74
N SER A 19 6.26 -19.91 -47.83
CA SER A 19 6.61 -21.33 -48.01
C SER A 19 7.55 -21.83 -46.92
N THR A 20 8.56 -21.03 -46.55
CA THR A 20 9.52 -21.40 -45.50
C THR A 20 8.87 -21.38 -44.10
N ALA A 21 7.90 -20.49 -43.85
CA ALA A 21 7.15 -20.40 -42.61
C ALA A 21 6.12 -21.54 -42.44
N VAL A 22 5.53 -22.02 -43.54
CA VAL A 22 4.61 -23.17 -43.52
C VAL A 22 5.37 -24.47 -43.27
N ASP A 23 6.55 -24.66 -43.87
CA ASP A 23 7.39 -25.85 -43.62
C ASP A 23 8.03 -25.87 -42.21
N THR A 24 8.26 -24.70 -41.59
CA THR A 24 8.70 -24.63 -40.19
C THR A 24 7.56 -24.78 -39.19
N ALA A 25 6.32 -24.48 -39.57
CA ALA A 25 5.14 -24.69 -38.74
C ALA A 25 4.73 -26.18 -38.64
N GLU A 26 4.92 -26.98 -39.70
CA GLU A 26 4.58 -28.40 -39.67
C GLU A 26 5.55 -29.29 -38.87
N LYS A 27 6.78 -28.83 -38.57
CA LYS A 27 7.80 -29.60 -37.84
C LYS A 27 8.00 -29.23 -36.36
N LYS A 28 7.23 -28.29 -35.79
CA LYS A 28 7.27 -27.98 -34.34
C LYS A 28 5.95 -28.30 -33.64
N LYS A 29 5.51 -29.57 -33.71
CA LYS A 29 4.58 -30.14 -32.72
C LYS A 29 5.34 -30.46 -31.43
N THR A 30 5.76 -29.42 -30.72
CA THR A 30 6.12 -29.51 -29.29
C THR A 30 4.97 -28.96 -28.48
N THR A 31 4.45 -29.84 -27.64
CA THR A 31 3.30 -29.71 -26.75
C THR A 31 3.55 -28.64 -25.69
N LYS A 32 3.16 -27.40 -25.98
CA LYS A 32 3.14 -26.31 -24.98
C LYS A 32 1.89 -26.45 -24.10
N ILE A 33 2.16 -26.61 -22.82
CA ILE A 33 1.25 -26.38 -21.70
C ILE A 33 0.67 -24.97 -21.86
N THR A 34 -0.63 -24.85 -22.15
CA THR A 34 -1.30 -23.55 -22.27
C THR A 34 -1.53 -22.93 -20.90
N LYS A 35 -0.46 -22.32 -20.36
CA LYS A 35 -0.60 -21.09 -19.58
C LYS A 35 -1.30 -20.10 -20.51
N ILE A 36 -2.34 -19.39 -20.08
CA ILE A 36 -2.78 -18.22 -20.86
C ILE A 36 -1.55 -17.31 -20.90
N ASP A 37 -0.97 -17.13 -22.09
CA ASP A 37 0.20 -16.28 -22.27
C ASP A 37 -0.14 -14.93 -21.63
N PRO A 38 0.64 -14.44 -20.64
CA PRO A 38 0.35 -13.18 -19.97
C PRO A 38 0.16 -12.02 -20.97
N ILE A 39 0.81 -12.11 -22.12
CA ILE A 39 0.70 -11.16 -23.22
C ILE A 39 -0.61 -11.36 -23.97
N GLU A 40 -1.07 -12.58 -24.16
CA GLU A 40 -2.38 -12.89 -24.75
C GLU A 40 -3.54 -12.46 -23.82
N SER A 41 -3.37 -12.64 -22.50
CA SER A 41 -4.28 -12.05 -21.50
C SER A 41 -4.29 -10.51 -21.56
N LEU A 42 -3.11 -9.91 -21.76
CA LEU A 42 -2.94 -8.46 -21.90
C LEU A 42 -3.64 -7.94 -23.15
N CYS A 43 -3.44 -8.59 -24.29
CA CYS A 43 -4.11 -8.29 -25.55
C CYS A 43 -5.63 -8.41 -25.41
N ASN A 44 -6.12 -9.51 -24.82
CA ASN A 44 -7.56 -9.73 -24.62
C ASN A 44 -8.18 -8.67 -23.71
N ALA A 45 -7.47 -8.26 -22.65
CA ALA A 45 -7.95 -7.23 -21.75
C ALA A 45 -7.90 -5.82 -22.34
N TYR A 46 -6.84 -5.51 -23.10
CA TYR A 46 -6.74 -4.30 -23.90
C TYR A 46 -7.89 -4.22 -24.91
N TYR A 47 -8.19 -5.32 -25.59
CA TYR A 47 -9.27 -5.42 -26.56
C TYR A 47 -10.65 -5.21 -25.91
N LYS A 48 -10.93 -5.93 -24.82
CA LYS A 48 -12.16 -5.76 -24.01
C LYS A 48 -12.29 -4.34 -23.44
N ALA A 49 -11.16 -3.72 -23.11
CA ALA A 49 -11.13 -2.32 -22.72
C ALA A 49 -11.56 -1.43 -23.90
N TYR A 50 -10.96 -1.57 -25.07
CA TYR A 50 -11.13 -0.65 -26.19
C TYR A 50 -12.50 -0.75 -26.89
N THR A 51 -12.98 -1.96 -27.20
CA THR A 51 -14.17 -2.14 -28.04
C THR A 51 -15.49 -2.01 -27.27
N GLY A 52 -15.46 -2.10 -25.93
CA GLY A 52 -16.66 -2.42 -25.15
C GLY A 52 -17.22 -3.78 -25.58
N ASP A 53 -18.24 -4.31 -24.90
CA ASP A 53 -18.80 -5.64 -25.24
C ASP A 53 -19.52 -5.70 -26.63
N LYS A 54 -19.23 -4.77 -27.55
CA LYS A 54 -19.75 -4.74 -28.93
C LYS A 54 -18.60 -4.88 -29.92
N CYS A 55 -18.29 -6.12 -30.31
CA CYS A 55 -18.27 -6.56 -31.72
C CYS A 55 -17.50 -7.88 -31.91
N LYS A 56 -18.23 -8.86 -32.48
CA LYS A 56 -17.69 -9.87 -33.38
C LYS A 56 -17.23 -9.15 -34.65
N GLY A 57 -15.98 -9.33 -35.09
CA GLY A 57 -15.52 -8.93 -36.42
C GLY A 57 -14.51 -7.77 -36.50
N ILE A 58 -13.33 -7.93 -35.88
CA ILE A 58 -12.11 -7.24 -36.32
C ILE A 58 -11.13 -8.33 -36.78
N VAL A 59 -10.44 -8.07 -37.88
CA VAL A 59 -9.56 -9.00 -38.61
C VAL A 59 -8.40 -9.46 -37.71
N ASN A 60 -8.12 -10.77 -37.69
CA ASN A 60 -7.07 -11.41 -36.88
C ASN A 60 -5.65 -10.77 -37.03
N HIS A 61 -5.41 -10.02 -38.10
CA HIS A 61 -4.10 -9.45 -38.47
C HIS A 61 -3.61 -8.31 -37.54
N ASP A 62 -4.50 -7.59 -36.84
CA ASP A 62 -4.12 -6.53 -35.88
C ASP A 62 -3.70 -7.09 -34.50
N VAL A 63 -4.21 -8.26 -34.13
CA VAL A 63 -3.96 -8.88 -32.81
C VAL A 63 -2.55 -9.46 -32.75
N ASP A 64 -2.07 -10.07 -33.84
CA ASP A 64 -0.72 -10.64 -33.90
C ASP A 64 0.37 -9.56 -33.93
N SER A 65 0.15 -8.46 -34.66
CA SER A 65 1.05 -7.28 -34.64
C SER A 65 1.14 -6.65 -33.24
N MET A 66 0.00 -6.49 -32.55
CA MET A 66 -0.01 -6.03 -31.15
C MET A 66 0.70 -7.00 -30.21
N ARG A 67 0.53 -8.31 -30.41
CA ARG A 67 1.17 -9.36 -29.60
C ARG A 67 2.69 -9.32 -29.76
N GLU A 68 3.20 -9.12 -30.97
CA GLU A 68 4.63 -8.95 -31.21
C GLU A 68 5.17 -7.67 -30.59
N MET A 69 4.49 -6.54 -30.76
CA MET A 69 4.89 -5.27 -30.10
C MET A 69 4.92 -5.38 -28.58
N LEU A 70 3.94 -6.06 -27.96
CA LEU A 70 3.89 -6.24 -26.52
C LEU A 70 4.94 -7.23 -26.02
N LYS A 71 5.26 -8.28 -26.79
CA LYS A 71 6.39 -9.18 -26.51
C LYS A 71 7.69 -8.41 -26.49
N ASP A 72 7.94 -7.63 -27.53
CA ASP A 72 9.13 -6.79 -27.66
C ASP A 72 9.27 -5.83 -26.46
N ILE A 73 8.21 -5.14 -26.07
CA ILE A 73 8.21 -4.26 -24.89
C ILE A 73 8.48 -5.04 -23.58
N VAL A 74 7.80 -6.17 -23.36
CA VAL A 74 7.94 -6.94 -22.11
C VAL A 74 9.34 -7.54 -21.99
N GLU A 75 9.90 -8.06 -23.08
CA GLU A 75 11.22 -8.69 -23.12
C GLU A 75 12.34 -7.65 -23.08
N THR A 76 12.27 -6.61 -23.91
CA THR A 76 13.32 -5.58 -24.02
C THR A 76 13.30 -4.61 -22.85
N CYS A 77 12.12 -4.16 -22.42
CA CYS A 77 11.99 -3.16 -21.34
C CYS A 77 11.80 -3.78 -19.95
N LYS A 78 11.73 -5.12 -19.85
CA LYS A 78 11.52 -5.87 -18.59
C LYS A 78 10.31 -5.36 -17.78
N VAL A 79 9.27 -4.87 -18.45
CA VAL A 79 8.06 -4.37 -17.79
C VAL A 79 7.16 -5.55 -17.46
N LYS A 80 6.77 -5.69 -16.18
CA LYS A 80 5.82 -6.73 -15.77
C LYS A 80 4.48 -6.55 -16.53
N PRO A 81 3.96 -7.58 -17.22
CA PRO A 81 2.69 -7.50 -17.96
C PRO A 81 1.53 -6.95 -17.12
N LYS A 82 1.49 -7.27 -15.82
CA LYS A 82 0.49 -6.74 -14.87
C LYS A 82 0.49 -5.21 -14.73
N LYS A 83 1.66 -4.56 -14.80
CA LYS A 83 1.75 -3.08 -14.77
C LYS A 83 1.18 -2.46 -16.05
N LEU A 84 1.49 -3.07 -17.21
CA LEU A 84 0.90 -2.67 -18.49
C LEU A 84 -0.62 -2.87 -18.50
N TYR A 85 -1.12 -3.95 -17.88
CA TYR A 85 -2.55 -4.21 -17.75
C TYR A 85 -3.26 -3.09 -16.99
N GLN A 86 -2.72 -2.72 -15.82
CA GLN A 86 -3.25 -1.64 -15.00
C GLN A 86 -3.23 -0.31 -15.76
N TYR A 87 -2.17 -0.05 -16.51
CA TYR A 87 -2.03 1.11 -17.38
C TYR A 87 -3.13 1.16 -18.45
N PHE A 88 -3.35 0.09 -19.23
CA PHE A 88 -4.41 0.08 -20.25
C PHE A 88 -5.81 0.28 -19.67
N HIS A 89 -6.04 -0.21 -18.45
CA HIS A 89 -7.30 0.02 -17.75
C HIS A 89 -7.44 1.46 -17.23
N HIS A 90 -6.33 2.14 -16.92
CA HIS A 90 -6.29 3.53 -16.47
C HIS A 90 -6.39 4.56 -17.62
N VAL A 91 -5.82 4.26 -18.79
CA VAL A 91 -5.75 5.18 -19.94
C VAL A 91 -7.08 5.33 -20.68
N LYS A 92 -8.14 4.66 -20.23
CA LYS A 92 -9.51 4.79 -20.76
C LYS A 92 -10.14 6.19 -20.72
N VAL A 93 -9.42 7.24 -20.32
CA VAL A 93 -10.05 8.54 -19.99
C VAL A 93 -9.33 9.79 -20.54
N SER A 94 -8.09 9.75 -21.06
CA SER A 94 -7.36 11.01 -21.32
C SER A 94 -7.07 11.38 -22.77
N THR A 95 -7.22 10.50 -23.75
CA THR A 95 -6.96 10.88 -25.16
C THR A 95 -8.28 10.96 -25.93
N ARG A 96 -8.68 12.19 -26.29
CA ARG A 96 -9.71 12.44 -27.31
C ARG A 96 -9.25 12.05 -28.71
N GLU A 97 -7.99 11.65 -28.84
CA GLU A 97 -7.36 11.23 -30.09
C GLU A 97 -7.31 9.70 -30.16
N ASN A 98 -7.68 9.15 -31.32
CA ASN A 98 -7.68 7.72 -31.68
C ASN A 98 -6.25 7.12 -31.78
N ILE A 99 -5.35 7.46 -30.86
CA ILE A 99 -3.99 6.90 -30.81
C ILE A 99 -3.98 5.75 -29.81
N PHE A 100 -3.60 4.55 -30.26
CA PHE A 100 -3.47 3.36 -29.42
C PHE A 100 -2.56 3.66 -28.21
N PRO A 101 -2.98 3.47 -26.94
CA PRO A 101 -2.14 3.70 -25.76
C PRO A 101 -0.78 2.98 -25.76
N ILE A 102 -0.68 1.84 -26.46
CA ILE A 102 0.58 1.12 -26.72
C ILE A 102 1.47 1.89 -27.69
N GLN A 103 0.88 2.34 -28.80
CA GLN A 103 1.57 3.11 -29.82
C GLN A 103 2.04 4.46 -29.26
N HIS A 104 1.21 5.13 -28.45
CA HIS A 104 1.60 6.36 -27.76
C HIS A 104 2.74 6.12 -26.77
N LEU A 105 2.75 5.00 -26.03
CA LEU A 105 3.86 4.63 -25.15
C LEU A 105 5.17 4.41 -25.92
N LEU A 106 5.10 3.82 -27.12
CA LEU A 106 6.27 3.60 -27.97
C LEU A 106 6.80 4.88 -28.62
N LEU A 107 5.90 5.78 -29.03
CA LEU A 107 6.26 7.05 -29.70
C LEU A 107 6.65 8.16 -28.72
N HIS A 108 6.00 8.19 -27.56
CA HIS A 108 6.16 9.24 -26.55
C HIS A 108 6.30 8.65 -25.14
N PRO A 109 7.33 7.83 -24.86
CA PRO A 109 7.47 7.14 -23.58
C PRO A 109 7.59 8.10 -22.38
N PHE A 110 8.16 9.28 -22.58
CA PHE A 110 8.34 10.30 -21.54
C PHE A 110 7.05 10.90 -21.00
N ASP A 111 5.95 10.87 -21.77
CA ASP A 111 4.65 11.39 -21.33
C ASP A 111 4.02 10.51 -20.23
N PHE A 112 4.59 9.32 -20.01
CA PHE A 112 4.18 8.35 -19.00
C PHE A 112 4.99 8.42 -17.71
N ILE A 113 5.86 9.42 -17.61
CA ILE A 113 6.63 9.74 -16.42
C ILE A 113 6.16 11.11 -15.95
N THR A 114 5.15 11.09 -15.09
CA THR A 114 4.65 12.27 -14.39
C THR A 114 4.85 12.07 -12.90
N PHE A 115 4.85 13.15 -12.12
CA PHE A 115 4.96 13.01 -10.68
C PHE A 115 3.75 12.33 -10.02
N GLU A 116 2.55 12.44 -10.60
CA GLU A 116 1.37 11.74 -10.08
C GLU A 116 1.30 10.27 -10.52
N ASN A 117 1.83 9.97 -11.72
CA ASN A 117 1.78 8.63 -12.30
C ASN A 117 3.10 8.32 -13.03
N GLN A 118 3.84 7.35 -12.50
CA GLN A 118 5.08 6.84 -13.08
C GLN A 118 4.84 5.40 -13.56
N PHE A 119 4.46 5.26 -14.84
CA PHE A 119 4.12 3.94 -15.40
C PHE A 119 5.35 3.17 -15.86
N ILE A 120 6.35 3.87 -16.39
CA ILE A 120 7.65 3.34 -16.76
C ILE A 120 8.74 4.14 -16.05
N SER A 121 9.91 3.54 -15.83
CA SER A 121 11.06 4.28 -15.31
C SER A 121 11.71 5.12 -16.41
N TYR A 122 12.45 6.16 -16.03
CA TYR A 122 13.24 6.96 -16.96
C TYR A 122 14.21 6.07 -17.77
N LYS A 123 14.85 5.10 -17.12
CA LYS A 123 15.74 4.13 -17.79
C LYS A 123 15.00 3.32 -18.88
N ASN A 124 13.77 2.88 -18.59
CA ASN A 124 12.97 2.13 -19.55
C ASN A 124 12.48 3.04 -20.69
N ALA A 125 12.11 4.29 -20.41
CA ALA A 125 11.75 5.26 -21.44
C ALA A 125 12.93 5.55 -22.39
N MET A 126 14.14 5.72 -21.84
CA MET A 126 15.36 5.88 -22.65
C MET A 126 15.67 4.64 -23.49
N CYS A 127 15.42 3.43 -22.97
CA CYS A 127 15.59 2.19 -23.72
C CYS A 127 14.67 2.17 -24.96
N ILE A 128 13.39 2.50 -24.79
CA ILE A 128 12.41 2.61 -25.88
C ILE A 128 12.87 3.63 -26.92
N CYS A 129 13.31 4.81 -26.48
CA CYS A 129 13.79 5.86 -27.39
C CYS A 129 15.03 5.43 -28.19
N ASN A 130 16.00 4.77 -27.55
CA ASN A 130 17.22 4.29 -28.22
C ASN A 130 16.89 3.23 -29.28
N GLU A 131 16.01 2.30 -28.95
CA GLU A 131 15.59 1.23 -29.86
C GLU A 131 14.79 1.77 -31.05
N LYS A 132 13.82 2.65 -30.79
CA LYS A 132 12.99 3.29 -31.84
C LYS A 132 13.69 4.47 -32.53
N LYS A 133 14.93 4.78 -32.16
CA LYS A 133 15.72 5.93 -32.65
C LYS A 133 14.97 7.28 -32.52
N ILE A 134 14.19 7.42 -31.45
CA ILE A 134 13.46 8.64 -31.11
C ILE A 134 14.36 9.52 -30.24
N VAL A 135 14.48 10.80 -30.56
CA VAL A 135 15.20 11.79 -29.75
C VAL A 135 14.18 12.63 -28.97
N PRO A 136 13.98 12.38 -27.66
CA PRO A 136 13.01 13.13 -26.88
C PRO A 136 13.52 14.56 -26.60
N PRO A 137 12.62 15.57 -26.52
CA PRO A 137 13.00 16.94 -26.17
C PRO A 137 13.73 17.01 -24.83
N LEU A 138 14.77 17.84 -24.76
CA LEU A 138 15.64 17.95 -23.56
C LEU A 138 14.83 18.25 -22.29
N GLU A 139 13.87 19.18 -22.37
CA GLU A 139 13.02 19.55 -21.24
C GLU A 139 12.17 18.38 -20.70
N LYS A 140 11.52 17.62 -21.60
CA LYS A 140 10.75 16.43 -21.19
C LYS A 140 11.64 15.38 -20.54
N ARG A 141 12.87 15.21 -21.04
CA ARG A 141 13.84 14.30 -20.43
C ARG A 141 14.23 14.74 -19.02
N ILE A 142 14.52 16.04 -18.84
CA ILE A 142 14.91 16.60 -17.54
C ILE A 142 13.78 16.41 -16.52
N ASN A 143 12.55 16.80 -16.87
CA ASN A 143 11.40 16.66 -15.95
C ASN A 143 11.12 15.20 -15.59
N ALA A 144 11.08 14.31 -16.59
CA ALA A 144 10.88 12.88 -16.34
C ALA A 144 12.00 12.30 -15.47
N TRP A 145 13.25 12.72 -15.67
CA TRP A 145 14.36 12.27 -14.83
C TRP A 145 14.19 12.75 -13.38
N ILE A 146 13.84 14.03 -13.18
CA ILE A 146 13.59 14.58 -11.84
C ILE A 146 12.45 13.81 -11.16
N TYR A 147 11.32 13.58 -11.85
CA TYR A 147 10.23 12.80 -11.27
C TYR A 147 10.63 11.35 -10.98
N ASP A 148 11.37 10.70 -11.87
CA ASP A 148 11.87 9.32 -11.65
C ASP A 148 12.83 9.26 -10.45
N TYR A 149 13.62 10.32 -10.24
CA TYR A 149 14.50 10.46 -9.09
C TYR A 149 13.72 10.59 -7.78
N PHE A 150 12.77 11.54 -7.69
CA PHE A 150 11.98 11.76 -6.48
C PHE A 150 10.98 10.61 -6.21
N MET A 151 10.26 10.14 -7.23
CA MET A 151 9.21 9.13 -7.11
C MET A 151 9.77 7.71 -7.10
N GLY A 152 10.67 7.39 -8.02
CA GLY A 152 11.25 6.05 -8.14
C GLY A 152 12.39 5.83 -7.15
N LYS A 153 13.47 6.60 -7.28
CA LYS A 153 14.72 6.32 -6.54
C LYS A 153 14.63 6.68 -5.06
N LEU A 154 13.94 7.77 -4.72
CA LEU A 154 13.78 8.23 -3.35
C LEU A 154 12.50 7.70 -2.67
N ASN A 155 11.83 6.71 -3.26
CA ASN A 155 10.59 6.11 -2.73
C ASN A 155 9.47 7.14 -2.49
N ASN A 156 9.16 7.95 -3.51
CA ASN A 156 8.11 8.98 -3.45
C ASN A 156 8.33 10.02 -2.35
N LYS A 157 9.54 10.55 -2.19
CA LYS A 157 9.75 11.77 -1.39
C LYS A 157 9.32 13.00 -2.21
N LEU A 158 8.67 13.99 -1.58
CA LEU A 158 8.42 15.30 -2.20
C LEU A 158 9.54 16.31 -1.89
N TYR A 159 10.28 16.09 -0.81
CA TYR A 159 11.33 16.98 -0.35
C TYR A 159 12.58 16.17 -0.05
N ILE A 160 13.73 16.77 -0.31
CA ILE A 160 15.03 16.18 -0.04
C ILE A 160 15.86 17.12 0.83
N THR A 161 16.73 16.53 1.65
CA THR A 161 17.69 17.27 2.46
C THR A 161 18.79 17.89 1.60
N GLU A 162 19.58 18.80 2.17
CA GLU A 162 20.76 19.37 1.52
C GLU A 162 21.78 18.31 1.09
N THR A 163 22.00 17.28 1.91
CA THR A 163 22.91 16.18 1.54
C THR A 163 22.37 15.39 0.33
N GLU A 164 21.06 15.14 0.29
CA GLU A 164 20.41 14.46 -0.83
C GLU A 164 20.36 15.32 -2.10
N SER A 165 20.28 16.66 -1.98
CA SER A 165 20.29 17.57 -3.12
C SER A 165 21.66 17.62 -3.80
N VAL A 166 22.75 17.58 -3.02
CA VAL A 166 24.12 17.43 -3.57
C VAL A 166 24.25 16.11 -4.33
N GLN A 167 23.72 15.01 -3.79
CA GLN A 167 23.73 13.72 -4.49
C GLN A 167 22.90 13.75 -5.78
N LEU A 168 21.73 14.39 -5.75
CA LEU A 168 20.89 14.61 -6.93
C LEU A 168 21.68 15.35 -8.02
N GLU A 169 22.40 16.40 -7.66
CA GLU A 169 23.22 17.17 -8.60
C GLU A 169 24.31 16.32 -9.25
N ILE A 170 25.04 15.53 -8.46
CA ILE A 170 26.09 14.63 -8.97
C ILE A 170 25.50 13.64 -9.99
N GLU A 171 24.34 13.07 -9.71
CA GLU A 171 23.69 12.11 -10.61
C GLU A 171 23.08 12.76 -11.84
N PHE A 172 22.50 13.94 -11.71
CA PHE A 172 21.99 14.73 -12.83
C PHE A 172 23.12 15.07 -13.81
N ASN A 173 24.27 15.50 -13.29
CA ASN A 173 25.46 15.81 -14.09
C ASN A 173 26.04 14.58 -14.81
N LYS A 174 25.94 13.38 -14.19
CA LYS A 174 26.34 12.12 -14.83
C LYS A 174 25.43 11.73 -16.00
N GLU A 175 24.13 11.97 -15.87
CA GLU A 175 23.13 11.64 -16.89
C GLU A 175 23.18 12.61 -18.08
N PHE A 176 23.20 13.92 -17.83
CA PHE A 176 23.08 14.96 -18.85
C PHE A 176 24.43 15.52 -19.34
N LYS A 177 25.49 14.70 -19.35
CA LYS A 177 26.90 15.05 -19.68
C LYS A 177 27.05 16.26 -20.60
N LEU A 178 27.77 17.29 -20.13
CA LEU A 178 28.12 18.46 -20.95
C LEU A 178 29.43 18.26 -21.69
N ARG A 179 29.49 18.78 -22.92
CA ARG A 179 30.62 18.60 -23.84
C ARG A 179 31.94 19.25 -23.39
N ASN A 180 31.98 20.13 -22.38
CA ASN A 180 33.16 20.96 -22.07
C ASN A 180 33.35 21.35 -20.58
N GLY A 181 33.00 20.49 -19.61
CA GLY A 181 33.41 20.69 -18.20
C GLY A 181 32.89 21.94 -17.46
N LYS A 182 31.88 22.66 -17.98
CA LYS A 182 31.22 23.82 -17.32
C LYS A 182 29.80 23.47 -16.82
N PRO A 183 29.27 24.17 -15.79
CA PRO A 183 28.06 23.82 -15.03
C PRO A 183 26.72 24.25 -15.68
N ALA A 184 26.53 24.04 -17.00
CA ALA A 184 25.24 24.39 -17.63
C ALA A 184 24.07 23.51 -17.13
N ALA A 185 24.36 22.35 -16.54
CA ALA A 185 23.37 21.42 -16.00
C ALA A 185 22.88 21.87 -14.61
N GLN A 186 23.75 22.51 -13.82
CA GLN A 186 23.38 23.11 -12.54
C GLN A 186 22.46 24.34 -12.76
N SER A 187 22.77 25.19 -13.74
CA SER A 187 21.87 26.28 -14.16
C SER A 187 20.53 25.72 -14.67
N LEU A 188 20.52 24.63 -15.43
CA LEU A 188 19.27 24.02 -15.89
C LEU A 188 18.41 23.47 -14.74
N LEU A 189 19.03 22.94 -13.69
CA LEU A 189 18.35 22.37 -12.53
C LEU A 189 17.83 23.45 -11.55
N PHE A 190 18.62 24.51 -11.30
CA PHE A 190 18.32 25.53 -10.29
C PHE A 190 17.91 26.90 -10.86
N ASP A 191 18.47 27.41 -11.96
CA ASP A 191 18.08 28.72 -12.53
C ASP A 191 16.67 28.72 -13.12
N SER A 192 16.18 27.56 -13.56
CA SER A 192 14.82 27.42 -14.09
C SER A 192 13.73 27.23 -13.02
N LYS A 193 14.08 27.38 -11.71
CA LYS A 193 13.20 27.11 -10.56
C LYS A 193 12.61 25.69 -10.56
N ARG A 194 13.24 24.72 -11.24
CA ARG A 194 12.81 23.32 -11.24
C ARG A 194 13.01 22.68 -9.89
N ILE A 195 14.17 22.92 -9.26
CA ILE A 195 14.40 22.64 -7.85
C ILE A 195 14.44 23.96 -7.08
N VAL A 196 13.65 24.05 -6.02
CA VAL A 196 13.55 25.23 -5.15
C VAL A 196 13.88 24.87 -3.72
N GLU A 197 14.57 25.77 -3.03
CA GLU A 197 14.85 25.67 -1.60
C GLU A 197 13.63 26.14 -0.79
N LYS A 198 13.28 25.38 0.25
CA LYS A 198 12.24 25.70 1.24
C LYS A 198 12.78 25.43 2.63
N ARG A 199 12.45 26.31 3.56
CA ARG A 199 12.84 26.20 4.97
C ARG A 199 11.60 25.90 5.78
N PHE A 200 11.72 24.96 6.71
CA PHE A 200 10.64 24.53 7.58
C PHE A 200 11.06 24.71 9.05
N GLY A 201 10.18 25.28 9.86
CA GLY A 201 10.39 25.46 11.30
C GLY A 201 11.34 26.60 11.69
N SER A 202 11.65 26.68 12.99
CA SER A 202 12.63 27.62 13.57
C SER A 202 14.08 27.13 13.44
N SER A 203 14.26 25.84 13.16
CA SER A 203 15.53 25.25 12.75
C SER A 203 15.83 25.67 11.32
N SER A 204 17.00 26.23 11.08
CA SER A 204 17.49 26.71 9.78
C SER A 204 17.75 25.59 8.75
N THR A 205 16.98 24.50 8.78
CA THR A 205 17.15 23.34 7.90
C THR A 205 16.50 23.61 6.55
N SER A 206 17.33 23.60 5.51
CA SER A 206 16.90 23.78 4.12
C SER A 206 16.55 22.44 3.49
N TYR A 207 15.39 22.40 2.84
CA TYR A 207 14.90 21.29 2.04
C TYR A 207 14.73 21.73 0.59
N PHE A 208 14.87 20.79 -0.34
CA PHE A 208 14.77 21.05 -1.77
C PHE A 208 13.60 20.27 -2.35
N THR A 209 12.82 20.89 -3.22
CA THR A 209 11.63 20.30 -3.85
C THR A 209 11.40 20.88 -5.24
N THR A 210 10.34 20.47 -5.92
CA THR A 210 9.92 21.08 -7.19
C THR A 210 8.77 22.07 -6.98
N GLN A 211 8.67 23.07 -7.84
CA GLN A 211 7.56 24.03 -7.82
C GLN A 211 6.19 23.34 -7.98
N GLU A 212 6.13 22.28 -8.79
CA GLU A 212 4.89 21.52 -9.01
C GLU A 212 4.45 20.74 -7.78
N PHE A 213 5.37 20.24 -6.97
CA PHE A 213 5.05 19.56 -5.71
C PHE A 213 4.47 20.54 -4.70
N ILE A 214 5.06 21.73 -4.60
CA ILE A 214 4.53 22.82 -3.77
C ILE A 214 3.11 23.19 -4.21
N GLU A 215 2.91 23.45 -5.50
CA GLU A 215 1.58 23.76 -6.04
C GLU A 215 0.58 22.64 -5.82
N PHE A 216 1.03 21.39 -5.90
CA PHE A 216 0.20 20.22 -5.63
C PHE A 216 -0.25 20.18 -4.16
N GLU A 217 0.63 20.45 -3.21
CA GLU A 217 0.29 20.52 -1.77
C GLU A 217 -0.68 21.68 -1.49
N ILE A 218 -0.42 22.87 -2.01
CA ILE A 218 -1.27 24.06 -1.82
C ILE A 218 -2.66 23.81 -2.42
N LYS A 219 -2.75 23.41 -3.69
CA LYS A 219 -4.03 23.10 -4.36
C LYS A 219 -4.81 22.01 -3.65
N THR A 220 -4.13 21.04 -3.03
CA THR A 220 -4.78 19.98 -2.25
C THR A 220 -5.31 20.54 -0.93
N SER A 221 -4.58 21.45 -0.27
CA SER A 221 -5.02 22.15 0.95
C SER A 221 -6.25 23.03 0.68
N ASP A 222 -6.20 23.85 -0.38
CA ASP A 222 -7.32 24.68 -0.82
C ASP A 222 -8.58 23.85 -1.07
N LYS A 223 -8.39 22.66 -1.64
CA LYS A 223 -9.50 21.75 -1.90
C LYS A 223 -10.10 21.19 -0.61
N VAL A 224 -9.30 20.92 0.42
CA VAL A 224 -9.81 20.52 1.74
C VAL A 224 -10.67 21.65 2.32
N MET A 225 -10.15 22.87 2.34
CA MET A 225 -10.86 24.03 2.87
C MET A 225 -12.14 24.29 2.09
N LYS A 226 -12.08 24.33 0.76
CA LYS A 226 -13.26 24.54 -0.09
C LYS A 226 -14.36 23.50 0.10
N LEU A 227 -13.99 22.25 0.41
CA LEU A 227 -14.96 21.15 0.53
C LEU A 227 -15.55 21.02 1.93
N PHE A 228 -14.77 21.32 2.97
CA PHE A 228 -15.14 20.96 4.34
C PHE A 228 -15.15 22.11 5.33
N TYR A 229 -14.63 23.28 4.94
CA TYR A 229 -14.64 24.48 5.76
C TYR A 229 -15.79 25.38 5.30
N HIS A 230 -16.86 25.38 6.08
CA HIS A 230 -18.05 26.18 5.87
C HIS A 230 -18.43 26.83 7.20
N ASP A 231 -18.86 28.09 7.19
CA ASP A 231 -19.46 28.72 8.38
C ASP A 231 -20.65 27.86 8.82
N GLU A 232 -20.60 27.37 10.05
CA GLU A 232 -21.68 26.57 10.60
C GLU A 232 -22.98 27.38 10.55
N LYS A 233 -23.93 26.97 9.69
CA LYS A 233 -25.33 27.30 9.94
C LYS A 233 -25.69 26.54 11.21
N MET A 234 -25.70 27.23 12.34
CA MET A 234 -26.20 26.68 13.58
C MET A 234 -27.61 26.14 13.31
N LEU A 235 -27.82 24.86 13.63
CA LEU A 235 -29.16 24.33 13.78
C LEU A 235 -29.87 25.19 14.83
N VAL A 236 -31.19 25.37 14.67
CA VAL A 236 -31.99 26.01 15.73
C VAL A 236 -31.86 25.15 16.98
N ASP A 237 -31.65 25.77 18.14
CA ASP A 237 -31.30 25.08 19.40
C ASP A 237 -32.23 23.89 19.71
N GLU A 238 -33.53 24.01 19.44
CA GLU A 238 -34.52 22.94 19.63
C GLU A 238 -34.34 21.70 18.73
N GLU A 239 -33.86 21.86 17.48
CA GLU A 239 -33.59 20.73 16.59
C GLU A 239 -32.32 19.98 17.00
N LYS A 240 -31.34 20.74 17.51
CA LYS A 240 -30.08 20.19 18.02
C LYS A 240 -30.32 19.36 19.28
N GLU A 241 -31.10 19.87 20.24
CA GLU A 241 -31.46 19.14 21.46
C GLU A 241 -32.18 17.83 21.15
N LYS A 242 -33.19 17.85 20.26
CA LYS A 242 -33.89 16.61 19.83
C LYS A 242 -32.94 15.61 19.17
N GLN A 243 -31.99 16.09 18.38
CA GLN A 243 -31.00 15.23 17.75
C GLN A 243 -30.04 14.62 18.78
N ASP A 244 -29.59 15.42 19.76
CA ASP A 244 -28.74 14.98 20.86
C ASP A 244 -29.43 13.89 21.71
N GLU A 245 -30.70 14.08 22.07
CA GLU A 245 -31.50 13.07 22.79
C GLU A 245 -31.61 11.76 21.99
N ALA A 246 -31.84 11.84 20.68
CA ALA A 246 -31.91 10.67 19.81
C ALA A 246 -30.57 9.93 19.70
N ILE A 247 -29.45 10.67 19.66
CA ILE A 247 -28.11 10.09 19.65
C ILE A 247 -27.81 9.42 20.99
N ASP A 248 -28.14 10.05 22.11
CA ASP A 248 -27.92 9.50 23.45
C ASP A 248 -28.72 8.20 23.64
N CYS A 249 -30.00 8.20 23.26
CA CYS A 249 -30.82 6.99 23.27
C CYS A 249 -30.23 5.87 22.38
N HIS A 250 -29.68 6.20 21.21
CA HIS A 250 -28.99 5.23 20.36
C HIS A 250 -27.72 4.67 21.00
N ILE A 251 -26.90 5.51 21.65
CA ILE A 251 -25.69 5.09 22.35
C ILE A 251 -26.04 4.15 23.51
N GLU A 252 -27.06 4.49 24.30
CA GLU A 252 -27.54 3.66 25.41
C GLU A 252 -28.02 2.30 24.90
N LYS A 253 -28.86 2.29 23.86
CA LYS A 253 -29.36 1.06 23.24
C LYS A 253 -28.23 0.19 22.70
N TYR A 254 -27.28 0.79 21.98
CA TYR A 254 -26.11 0.08 21.47
C TYR A 254 -25.28 -0.52 22.62
N THR A 255 -25.09 0.23 23.70
CA THR A 255 -24.36 -0.22 24.89
C THR A 255 -25.07 -1.41 25.54
N MET A 256 -26.40 -1.37 25.68
CA MET A 256 -27.21 -2.48 26.21
C MET A 256 -27.14 -3.73 25.33
N GLU A 257 -27.16 -3.59 24.00
CA GLU A 257 -27.04 -4.72 23.07
C GLU A 257 -25.67 -5.42 23.19
N GLN A 258 -24.59 -4.65 23.34
CA GLN A 258 -23.24 -5.21 23.58
C GLN A 258 -23.11 -5.82 24.99
N ASN A 259 -23.84 -5.29 25.98
CA ASN A 259 -23.81 -5.72 27.38
C ASN A 259 -24.39 -7.12 27.63
N SER A 260 -25.14 -7.68 26.68
CA SER A 260 -25.70 -9.04 26.77
C SER A 260 -24.65 -10.14 27.03
N THR A 261 -23.35 -9.85 26.91
CA THR A 261 -22.25 -10.81 27.13
C THR A 261 -21.08 -10.34 28.00
N LYS A 262 -20.90 -9.02 28.27
CA LYS A 262 -19.82 -8.42 29.10
C LYS A 262 -20.23 -7.04 29.62
N ASP A 263 -19.67 -6.59 30.75
CA ASP A 263 -19.82 -5.22 31.28
C ASP A 263 -19.08 -4.20 30.39
N PHE A 264 -19.77 -3.74 29.35
CA PHE A 264 -19.34 -2.82 28.32
C PHE A 264 -19.92 -1.42 28.57
N LYS A 265 -19.03 -0.44 28.63
CA LYS A 265 -19.38 0.98 28.70
C LYS A 265 -18.41 1.82 27.86
N PHE A 266 -18.97 2.79 27.15
CA PHE A 266 -18.18 3.80 26.46
C PHE A 266 -17.57 4.79 27.45
N GLU A 267 -16.31 5.16 27.21
CA GLU A 267 -15.64 6.25 27.90
C GLU A 267 -16.18 7.61 27.41
N PRO A 268 -16.06 8.69 28.20
CA PRO A 268 -16.51 10.03 27.79
C PRO A 268 -15.96 10.47 26.43
N GLU A 269 -14.66 10.25 26.18
CA GLU A 269 -14.01 10.56 24.89
C GLU A 269 -14.63 9.78 23.72
N GLN A 270 -15.07 8.54 23.96
CA GLN A 270 -15.71 7.70 22.93
C GLN A 270 -17.13 8.16 22.65
N VAL A 271 -17.88 8.56 23.68
CA VAL A 271 -19.22 9.15 23.54
C VAL A 271 -19.15 10.45 22.74
N GLU A 272 -18.19 11.33 23.06
CA GLU A 272 -17.99 12.58 22.31
C GLU A 272 -17.63 12.31 20.83
N ALA A 273 -16.79 11.31 20.57
CA ALA A 273 -16.47 10.89 19.21
C ALA A 273 -17.71 10.40 18.44
N ILE A 274 -18.56 9.61 19.08
CA ILE A 274 -19.80 9.11 18.49
C ILE A 274 -20.74 10.28 18.20
N LYS A 275 -21.00 11.17 19.18
CA LYS A 275 -21.84 12.35 18.98
C LYS A 275 -21.36 13.20 17.81
N SER A 276 -20.07 13.54 17.80
CA SER A 276 -19.45 14.31 16.73
C SER A 276 -19.62 13.65 15.36
N GLY A 277 -19.40 12.33 15.27
CA GLY A 277 -19.62 11.57 14.05
C GLY A 277 -21.10 11.49 13.63
N CYS A 278 -22.01 11.43 14.58
CA CYS A 278 -23.46 11.39 14.35
C CYS A 278 -24.03 12.76 13.92
N HIS A 279 -23.44 13.88 14.32
CA HIS A 279 -23.85 15.21 13.85
C HIS A 279 -23.34 15.55 12.44
N LEU A 280 -22.34 14.83 11.93
CA LEU A 280 -21.74 15.14 10.63
C LEU A 280 -22.76 15.19 9.51
N ASN A 281 -22.95 16.38 8.95
CA ASN A 281 -23.84 16.64 7.83
C ASN A 281 -23.13 17.63 6.86
N ASN A 282 -23.70 17.87 5.68
CA ASN A 282 -23.29 18.97 4.79
C ASN A 282 -21.78 19.07 4.44
N MET A 283 -21.15 17.95 4.05
CA MET A 283 -19.74 17.94 3.66
C MET A 283 -18.82 18.47 4.78
N GLN A 284 -18.88 17.86 5.96
CA GLN A 284 -17.95 18.15 7.06
C GLN A 284 -16.83 17.11 7.13
N LEU A 285 -15.70 17.51 7.71
CA LEU A 285 -14.56 16.63 8.01
C LEU A 285 -14.39 16.48 9.52
N PHE A 286 -14.29 15.24 9.98
CA PHE A 286 -14.05 14.91 11.39
C PHE A 286 -12.94 13.87 11.53
N ASN A 287 -12.08 14.05 12.52
CA ASN A 287 -10.97 13.15 12.79
C ASN A 287 -11.18 12.41 14.13
N ILE A 288 -10.88 11.13 14.14
CA ILE A 288 -10.76 10.33 15.37
C ILE A 288 -9.35 9.77 15.40
N THR A 289 -8.56 10.12 16.42
CA THR A 289 -7.21 9.59 16.57
C THR A 289 -6.99 8.93 17.92
N GLY A 290 -6.24 7.82 17.94
CA GLY A 290 -5.78 7.23 19.18
C GLY A 290 -5.08 5.87 18.99
N PRO A 291 -4.41 5.34 20.02
CA PRO A 291 -3.68 4.08 19.96
C PRO A 291 -4.51 2.86 19.53
N PRO A 292 -3.89 1.75 19.08
CA PRO A 292 -4.59 0.47 18.95
C PRO A 292 -5.24 0.06 20.27
N GLY A 293 -6.46 -0.44 20.21
CA GLY A 293 -7.16 -0.91 21.41
C GLY A 293 -7.99 0.12 22.16
N THR A 294 -8.12 1.36 21.65
CA THR A 294 -9.01 2.39 22.21
C THR A 294 -10.47 2.31 21.76
N GLY A 295 -10.86 1.25 21.04
CA GLY A 295 -12.26 1.04 20.63
C GLY A 295 -12.70 1.76 19.34
N LYS A 296 -11.77 2.28 18.52
CA LYS A 296 -12.08 2.97 17.24
C LYS A 296 -13.09 2.22 16.36
N SER A 297 -12.91 0.91 16.14
CA SER A 297 -13.84 0.13 15.32
C SER A 297 -15.26 0.05 15.92
N THR A 298 -15.38 0.04 17.24
CA THR A 298 -16.68 0.06 17.94
C THR A 298 -17.37 1.40 17.80
N ILE A 299 -16.61 2.50 17.85
CA ILE A 299 -17.11 3.85 17.57
C ILE A 299 -17.64 3.94 16.14
N VAL A 300 -16.88 3.43 15.15
CA VAL A 300 -17.30 3.37 13.74
C VAL A 300 -18.60 2.60 13.59
N ASP A 301 -18.71 1.44 14.23
CA ASP A 301 -19.91 0.60 14.16
C ASP A 301 -21.14 1.33 14.75
N CYS A 302 -20.97 2.02 15.88
CA CYS A 302 -22.04 2.79 16.51
C CYS A 302 -22.51 3.96 15.63
N ILE A 303 -21.57 4.77 15.11
CA ILE A 303 -21.85 5.88 14.18
C ILE A 303 -22.53 5.37 12.92
N MET A 304 -22.02 4.28 12.35
CA MET A 304 -22.56 3.67 11.14
C MET A 304 -24.03 3.27 11.35
N ASN A 305 -24.35 2.55 12.43
CA ASN A 305 -25.72 2.11 12.71
C ASN A 305 -26.70 3.29 12.84
N TYR A 306 -26.31 4.37 13.54
CA TYR A 306 -27.13 5.58 13.65
C TYR A 306 -27.35 6.26 12.29
N LYS A 307 -26.27 6.44 11.52
CA LYS A 307 -26.33 7.12 10.22
C LYS A 307 -27.15 6.33 9.19
N LEU A 308 -27.10 5.00 9.21
CA LEU A 308 -27.95 4.18 8.34
C LEU A 308 -29.44 4.30 8.68
N GLN A 309 -29.78 4.32 9.97
CA GLN A 309 -31.16 4.51 10.43
C GLN A 309 -31.72 5.89 10.04
N THR A 310 -30.85 6.90 9.94
CA THR A 310 -31.21 8.25 9.46
C THR A 310 -31.15 8.38 7.92
N GLY A 311 -31.04 7.27 7.19
CA GLY A 311 -31.14 7.24 5.72
C GLY A 311 -29.85 7.55 4.96
N ASN A 312 -28.69 7.62 5.65
CA ASN A 312 -27.41 7.86 5.00
C ASN A 312 -26.89 6.61 4.28
N SER A 313 -26.03 6.84 3.29
CA SER A 313 -25.24 5.80 2.64
C SER A 313 -23.77 5.98 2.99
N ILE A 314 -23.12 4.90 3.43
CA ILE A 314 -21.81 4.96 4.08
C ILE A 314 -20.81 4.10 3.32
N ALA A 315 -19.72 4.70 2.85
CA ALA A 315 -18.57 3.96 2.36
C ALA A 315 -17.53 3.83 3.47
N ILE A 316 -17.25 2.61 3.91
CA ILE A 316 -16.20 2.31 4.88
C ILE A 316 -14.98 1.78 4.13
N MET A 317 -13.86 2.45 4.31
CA MET A 317 -12.63 2.18 3.58
C MET A 317 -11.44 2.01 4.50
N ALA A 318 -10.47 1.23 4.03
CA ALA A 318 -9.15 1.17 4.64
C ALA A 318 -8.08 1.06 3.54
N PRO A 319 -6.85 1.52 3.79
CA PRO A 319 -5.75 1.46 2.82
C PRO A 319 -5.31 0.00 2.55
N THR A 320 -5.38 -0.88 3.55
CA THR A 320 -5.06 -2.30 3.41
C THR A 320 -6.32 -3.16 3.38
N GLY A 321 -6.28 -4.25 2.60
CA GLY A 321 -7.41 -5.19 2.53
C GLY A 321 -7.66 -5.90 3.86
N LEU A 322 -6.61 -6.15 4.63
CA LEU A 322 -6.74 -6.76 5.95
C LEU A 322 -7.46 -5.84 6.95
N ALA A 323 -7.10 -4.56 7.01
CA ALA A 323 -7.80 -3.60 7.86
C ALA A 323 -9.29 -3.48 7.45
N GLN A 324 -9.57 -3.43 6.15
CA GLN A 324 -10.94 -3.43 5.63
C GLN A 324 -11.73 -4.68 6.01
N LYS A 325 -11.11 -5.87 5.93
CA LYS A 325 -11.74 -7.15 6.32
C LYS A 325 -12.01 -7.19 7.82
N ASN A 326 -11.07 -6.75 8.64
CA ASN A 326 -11.24 -6.66 10.09
C ASN A 326 -12.37 -5.71 10.49
N LEU A 327 -12.45 -4.53 9.86
CA LEU A 327 -13.58 -3.61 10.05
C LEU A 327 -14.90 -4.24 9.64
N LYS A 328 -14.96 -4.85 8.46
CA LYS A 328 -16.19 -5.51 7.98
C LYS A 328 -16.66 -6.60 8.94
N ASN A 329 -15.75 -7.35 9.54
CA ASN A 329 -16.08 -8.40 10.51
C ASN A 329 -16.51 -7.84 11.87
N ASN A 330 -16.01 -6.67 12.26
CA ASN A 330 -16.34 -6.01 13.52
C ASN A 330 -17.65 -5.22 13.44
N CYS A 331 -17.98 -4.65 12.28
CA CYS A 331 -19.20 -3.91 12.06
C CYS A 331 -20.41 -4.85 11.96
N LYS A 332 -21.42 -4.62 12.80
CA LYS A 332 -22.69 -5.35 12.79
C LYS A 332 -23.80 -4.38 12.44
N TYR A 333 -24.49 -4.64 11.33
CA TYR A 333 -25.60 -3.82 10.88
C TYR A 333 -26.69 -4.69 10.27
N ASP A 334 -27.91 -4.17 10.24
CA ASP A 334 -29.07 -4.86 9.68
C ASP A 334 -28.88 -5.08 8.17
N SER A 335 -29.12 -6.30 7.70
CA SER A 335 -28.97 -6.70 6.30
C SER A 335 -29.84 -5.89 5.34
N ARG A 336 -30.92 -5.26 5.83
CA ARG A 336 -31.74 -4.31 5.06
C ARG A 336 -30.96 -3.10 4.56
N PHE A 337 -29.86 -2.72 5.21
CA PHE A 337 -29.00 -1.61 4.80
C PHE A 337 -27.82 -2.03 3.92
N ASN A 338 -27.76 -3.28 3.43
CA ASN A 338 -26.66 -3.76 2.59
C ASN A 338 -26.42 -2.90 1.33
N ASP A 339 -27.47 -2.32 0.75
CA ASP A 339 -27.34 -1.42 -0.42
C ASP A 339 -26.84 -0.01 -0.04
N ASN A 340 -26.92 0.34 1.25
CA ASN A 340 -26.50 1.63 1.81
C ASN A 340 -25.10 1.58 2.40
N VAL A 341 -24.48 0.41 2.56
CA VAL A 341 -23.13 0.27 3.12
C VAL A 341 -22.20 -0.35 2.10
N LYS A 342 -20.99 0.22 1.95
CA LYS A 342 -19.95 -0.38 1.11
C LYS A 342 -18.61 -0.45 1.81
N PHE A 343 -18.11 -1.67 1.99
CA PHE A 343 -16.74 -1.92 2.45
C PHE A 343 -15.81 -2.14 1.27
N SER A 344 -14.69 -1.43 1.21
CA SER A 344 -13.71 -1.60 0.15
C SER A 344 -12.33 -1.07 0.53
N THR A 345 -11.28 -1.56 -0.13
CA THR A 345 -9.97 -0.91 -0.01
C THR A 345 -10.02 0.46 -0.67
N LEU A 346 -9.31 1.43 -0.10
CA LEU A 346 -9.28 2.82 -0.59
C LEU A 346 -8.82 2.87 -2.06
N HIS A 347 -7.79 2.09 -2.40
CA HIS A 347 -7.32 1.96 -3.79
C HIS A 347 -8.38 1.39 -4.74
N ARG A 348 -9.12 0.34 -4.34
CA ARG A 348 -10.16 -0.27 -5.19
C ARG A 348 -11.32 0.71 -5.40
N ALA A 349 -11.75 1.37 -4.33
CA ALA A 349 -12.86 2.31 -4.36
C ALA A 349 -12.57 3.50 -5.28
N LEU A 350 -11.44 4.17 -5.06
CA LEU A 350 -11.11 5.43 -5.73
C LEU A 350 -10.64 5.24 -7.18
N ASN A 351 -9.99 4.13 -7.50
CA ASN A 351 -9.47 3.90 -8.86
C ASN A 351 -10.46 3.17 -9.76
N PHE A 352 -11.40 2.39 -9.20
CA PHE A 352 -12.33 1.57 -10.00
C PHE A 352 -13.77 1.86 -9.65
N THR A 353 -14.21 1.57 -8.42
CA THR A 353 -15.63 1.57 -8.06
C THR A 353 -16.30 2.92 -8.25
N PHE A 354 -15.71 4.00 -7.77
CA PHE A 354 -16.30 5.34 -7.84
C PHE A 354 -16.15 6.01 -9.20
N LYS A 355 -15.26 5.50 -10.05
CA LYS A 355 -15.08 5.96 -11.43
C LYS A 355 -16.01 5.26 -12.40
N ASP A 356 -16.53 4.08 -12.04
CA ASP A 356 -17.46 3.35 -12.88
C ASP A 356 -18.79 4.10 -13.03
N LYS A 357 -19.16 4.41 -14.27
CA LYS A 357 -20.44 5.07 -14.60
C LYS A 357 -21.65 4.20 -14.25
N LYS A 358 -21.49 2.87 -14.18
CA LYS A 358 -22.55 1.94 -13.79
C LYS A 358 -22.73 1.83 -12.27
N ASN A 359 -21.81 2.39 -11.48
CA ASN A 359 -21.90 2.32 -10.02
C ASN A 359 -23.11 3.13 -9.52
N LYS A 360 -24.12 2.44 -8.98
CA LYS A 360 -25.32 3.05 -8.40
C LYS A 360 -25.10 3.56 -6.97
N PHE A 361 -24.06 3.07 -6.30
CA PHE A 361 -23.77 3.44 -4.92
C PHE A 361 -23.19 4.86 -4.84
N LYS A 362 -23.91 5.75 -4.17
CA LYS A 362 -23.53 7.15 -3.94
C LYS A 362 -23.44 7.38 -2.43
N PRO A 363 -22.25 7.38 -1.83
CA PRO A 363 -22.10 7.60 -0.39
C PRO A 363 -22.43 9.05 -0.02
N THR A 364 -23.14 9.24 1.09
CA THR A 364 -23.28 10.55 1.77
C THR A 364 -22.21 10.74 2.85
N ILE A 365 -21.61 9.64 3.34
CA ILE A 365 -20.48 9.66 4.27
C ILE A 365 -19.41 8.68 3.80
N ILE A 366 -18.15 9.12 3.83
CA ILE A 366 -16.99 8.24 3.65
C ILE A 366 -16.24 8.17 4.98
N ILE A 367 -15.99 6.96 5.47
CA ILE A 367 -15.19 6.68 6.65
C ILE A 367 -13.93 5.98 6.21
N VAL A 368 -12.77 6.50 6.58
CA VAL A 368 -11.46 5.91 6.27
C VAL A 368 -10.75 5.53 7.55
N ASP A 369 -10.59 4.24 7.80
CA ASP A 369 -9.78 3.71 8.91
C ASP A 369 -8.32 3.51 8.47
N GLU A 370 -7.42 3.44 9.45
CA GLU A 370 -5.96 3.44 9.26
C GLU A 370 -5.49 4.61 8.37
N SER A 371 -6.09 5.80 8.57
CA SER A 371 -5.81 7.03 7.82
C SER A 371 -4.36 7.49 7.92
N SER A 372 -3.63 7.04 8.94
CA SER A 372 -2.17 7.28 9.07
C SER A 372 -1.34 6.61 7.97
N MET A 373 -1.90 5.69 7.20
CA MET A 373 -1.25 5.07 6.04
C MET A 373 -1.66 5.69 4.70
N VAL A 374 -2.48 6.75 4.70
CA VAL A 374 -2.97 7.38 3.47
C VAL A 374 -2.00 8.49 3.05
N ASP A 375 -1.38 8.33 1.89
CA ASP A 375 -0.51 9.35 1.28
C ASP A 375 -1.31 10.50 0.64
N LEU A 376 -0.61 11.59 0.33
CA LEU A 376 -1.24 12.81 -0.20
C LEU A 376 -1.87 12.60 -1.59
N PHE A 377 -1.31 11.72 -2.42
CA PHE A 377 -1.84 11.41 -3.76
C PHE A 377 -3.17 10.64 -3.69
N LEU A 378 -3.24 9.66 -2.80
CA LEU A 378 -4.45 8.90 -2.52
C LEU A 378 -5.50 9.78 -1.85
N PHE A 379 -5.08 10.67 -0.95
CA PHE A 379 -5.93 11.66 -0.33
C PHE A 379 -6.55 12.63 -1.34
N LYS A 380 -5.78 13.15 -2.32
CA LYS A 380 -6.35 13.97 -3.41
C LYS A 380 -7.44 13.24 -4.21
N LYS A 381 -7.26 11.93 -4.44
CA LYS A 381 -8.29 11.09 -5.10
C LYS A 381 -9.52 10.95 -4.22
N LEU A 382 -9.34 10.79 -2.90
CA LEU A 382 -10.43 10.79 -1.91
C LEU A 382 -11.20 12.11 -1.91
N LEU A 383 -10.53 13.27 -1.87
CA LEU A 383 -11.17 14.58 -1.96
C LEU A 383 -11.98 14.74 -3.25
N SER A 384 -11.49 14.17 -4.35
CA SER A 384 -12.21 14.18 -5.63
C SER A 384 -13.47 13.33 -5.60
N ALA A 385 -13.47 12.21 -4.88
CA ALA A 385 -14.67 11.43 -4.61
C ALA A 385 -15.64 12.20 -3.70
N CYS A 386 -15.14 12.84 -2.63
CA CYS A 386 -15.95 13.65 -1.73
C CYS A 386 -16.67 14.80 -2.47
N ALA A 387 -15.94 15.54 -3.30
CA ALA A 387 -16.51 16.59 -4.14
C ALA A 387 -17.59 16.07 -5.11
N ARG A 388 -17.35 14.90 -5.72
CA ARG A 388 -18.27 14.29 -6.69
C ARG A 388 -19.58 13.87 -6.05
N PHE A 389 -19.53 13.27 -4.86
CA PHE A 389 -20.70 12.74 -4.18
C PHE A 389 -21.31 13.72 -3.18
N LYS A 390 -20.65 14.86 -2.90
CA LYS A 390 -21.02 15.82 -1.87
C LYS A 390 -21.17 15.15 -0.50
N CYS A 391 -20.17 14.36 -0.11
CA CYS A 391 -20.21 13.59 1.13
C CYS A 391 -19.29 14.14 2.22
N SER A 392 -19.68 13.91 3.46
CA SER A 392 -18.84 14.15 4.65
C SER A 392 -17.75 13.08 4.77
N LEU A 393 -16.66 13.43 5.44
CA LEU A 393 -15.47 12.58 5.58
C LEU A 393 -15.11 12.36 7.06
N ILE A 394 -14.99 11.10 7.46
CA ILE A 394 -14.44 10.72 8.77
C ILE A 394 -13.09 10.05 8.56
N LEU A 395 -12.03 10.64 9.11
CA LEU A 395 -10.68 10.06 9.10
C LEU A 395 -10.37 9.46 10.47
N ILE A 396 -9.97 8.20 10.47
CA ILE A 396 -9.75 7.42 11.67
C ILE A 396 -8.38 6.77 11.58
N GLY A 397 -7.57 6.88 12.63
CA GLY A 397 -6.23 6.30 12.63
C GLY A 397 -5.43 6.61 13.88
N ASP A 398 -4.13 6.36 13.82
CA ASP A 398 -3.19 6.69 14.88
C ASP A 398 -2.02 7.45 14.28
N VAL A 399 -1.90 8.74 14.63
CA VAL A 399 -0.84 9.63 14.12
C VAL A 399 0.55 9.15 14.54
N LYS A 400 0.65 8.37 15.62
CA LYS A 400 1.92 7.87 16.17
C LYS A 400 2.38 6.56 15.51
N GLN A 401 1.52 5.91 14.73
CA GLN A 401 1.94 4.79 13.91
C GLN A 401 2.73 5.22 12.68
N LEU A 402 3.43 4.26 12.07
CA LEU A 402 4.18 4.47 10.84
C LEU A 402 3.36 5.23 9.78
N PRO A 403 3.96 6.25 9.13
CA PRO A 403 3.33 7.02 8.06
C PRO A 403 3.08 6.17 6.81
N PRO A 404 2.43 6.72 5.77
CA PRO A 404 2.44 6.10 4.45
C PRO A 404 3.87 5.88 3.94
N ILE A 405 4.01 4.86 3.09
CA ILE A 405 5.25 4.56 2.35
C ILE A 405 5.52 5.63 1.29
N SER A 406 4.46 6.23 0.74
CA SER A 406 4.55 7.32 -0.23
C SER A 406 4.48 8.69 0.47
N ALA A 407 4.79 9.76 -0.25
CA ALA A 407 4.90 11.10 0.32
C ALA A 407 3.62 11.67 0.93
N GLY A 408 3.86 12.45 1.98
CA GLY A 408 2.89 13.32 2.62
C GLY A 408 2.05 12.60 3.65
N THR A 409 1.76 13.28 4.76
CA THR A 409 1.01 12.75 5.91
C THR A 409 -0.26 13.59 6.13
N PRO A 410 -1.22 13.55 5.19
CA PRO A 410 -2.40 14.44 5.24
C PRO A 410 -3.20 14.32 6.54
N PHE A 411 -3.33 13.11 7.10
CA PHE A 411 -4.02 12.90 8.37
C PHE A 411 -3.35 13.65 9.53
N GLU A 412 -2.03 13.55 9.66
CA GLU A 412 -1.25 14.26 10.68
C GLU A 412 -1.30 15.77 10.46
N SER A 413 -1.13 16.25 9.22
CA SER A 413 -1.19 17.68 8.91
C SER A 413 -2.57 18.30 9.17
N ILE A 414 -3.66 17.59 8.87
CA ILE A 414 -5.03 18.05 9.16
C ILE A 414 -5.24 18.15 10.67
N ILE A 415 -4.84 17.14 11.44
CA ILE A 415 -4.95 17.18 12.91
C ILE A 415 -4.12 18.33 13.49
N ASN A 416 -2.89 18.50 13.03
CA ASN A 416 -1.99 19.55 13.49
C ASN A 416 -2.43 20.95 13.08
N SER A 417 -3.27 21.09 12.04
CA SER A 417 -3.85 22.38 11.65
C SER A 417 -4.83 22.93 12.68
N LYS A 418 -5.42 22.06 13.52
CA LYS A 418 -6.46 22.39 14.53
C LYS A 418 -7.75 23.03 13.97
N ILE A 419 -7.90 23.13 12.65
CA ILE A 419 -9.07 23.71 11.98
C ILE A 419 -10.29 22.78 12.08
N PHE A 420 -10.05 21.46 11.92
CA PHE A 420 -11.11 20.47 11.88
C PHE A 420 -11.25 19.75 13.22
N LYS A 421 -12.50 19.54 13.64
CA LYS A 421 -12.80 18.84 14.88
C LYS A 421 -12.09 17.48 14.93
N THR A 422 -11.37 17.26 16.01
CA THR A 422 -10.57 16.05 16.22
C THR A 422 -10.80 15.53 17.63
N THR A 423 -11.23 14.28 17.76
CA THR A 423 -11.33 13.62 19.06
C THR A 423 -10.12 12.72 19.28
N PHE A 424 -9.47 12.88 20.44
CA PHE A 424 -8.31 12.10 20.86
C PHE A 424 -8.75 11.02 21.85
N LEU A 425 -8.51 9.76 21.51
CA LEU A 425 -8.79 8.61 22.38
C LEU A 425 -7.51 8.23 23.11
N THR A 426 -7.53 8.22 24.44
CA THR A 426 -6.36 7.98 25.28
C THR A 426 -6.36 6.61 25.95
N ASN A 427 -7.53 6.11 26.34
CA ASN A 427 -7.63 4.89 27.16
C ASN A 427 -7.48 3.59 26.35
N ILE A 428 -6.33 2.93 26.49
CA ILE A 428 -6.05 1.62 25.92
C ILE A 428 -6.70 0.53 26.79
N LYS A 429 -7.72 -0.16 26.27
CA LYS A 429 -8.40 -1.30 26.92
C LYS A 429 -7.85 -2.66 26.49
N ARG A 430 -7.07 -2.72 25.41
CA ARG A 430 -6.63 -3.97 24.75
C ARG A 430 -5.35 -4.56 25.36
N GLN A 431 -4.50 -3.72 25.94
CA GLN A 431 -3.29 -4.12 26.65
C GLN A 431 -3.45 -3.77 28.13
N GLU A 432 -3.05 -4.69 29.00
CA GLU A 432 -3.06 -4.50 30.46
C GLU A 432 -1.63 -4.50 31.02
N GLY A 433 -1.50 -4.00 32.25
CA GLY A 433 -0.23 -4.02 32.98
C GLY A 433 0.89 -3.23 32.30
N ASN A 434 2.09 -3.80 32.26
CA ASN A 434 3.30 -3.09 31.88
C ASN A 434 3.36 -2.70 30.40
N LEU A 435 2.81 -3.51 29.48
CA LEU A 435 2.80 -3.15 28.06
C LEU A 435 2.08 -1.83 27.78
N LYS A 436 0.98 -1.57 28.51
CA LYS A 436 0.26 -0.29 28.43
C LYS A 436 1.16 0.86 28.90
N ALA A 437 1.83 0.69 30.05
CA ALA A 437 2.76 1.69 30.59
C ALA A 437 3.95 1.97 29.65
N ILE A 438 4.50 0.94 28.99
CA ILE A 438 5.56 1.09 27.97
C ILE A 438 5.05 1.92 26.79
N ILE A 439 3.86 1.62 26.25
CA ILE A 439 3.25 2.37 25.14
C ILE A 439 3.02 3.83 25.52
N GLU A 440 2.52 4.09 26.73
CA GLU A 440 2.32 5.44 27.26
C GLU A 440 3.66 6.18 27.44
N LYS A 441 4.70 5.52 27.96
CA LYS A 441 6.04 6.11 28.12
C LYS A 441 6.73 6.41 26.79
N LEU A 442 6.58 5.57 25.77
CA LEU A 442 7.09 5.86 24.41
C LEU A 442 6.53 7.16 23.85
N ASN A 443 5.30 7.51 24.25
CA ASN A 443 4.64 8.73 23.81
C ASN A 443 5.15 9.98 24.52
N THR A 444 6.01 9.84 25.52
CA THR A 444 6.63 10.96 26.25
C THR A 444 7.99 11.33 25.63
N PRO A 445 8.52 12.54 25.87
CA PRO A 445 9.84 12.94 25.40
C PRO A 445 11.00 12.09 25.96
N ASN A 446 10.84 11.53 27.16
CA ASN A 446 11.87 10.72 27.82
C ASN A 446 11.97 9.31 27.22
N GLY A 447 10.87 8.84 26.64
CA GLY A 447 10.72 7.46 26.16
C GLY A 447 10.75 6.46 27.32
N VAL A 448 11.07 5.22 26.95
CA VAL A 448 11.20 4.04 27.80
C VAL A 448 12.65 3.86 28.22
N HIS A 449 12.86 3.45 29.46
CA HIS A 449 14.14 3.01 30.03
C HIS A 449 14.17 1.48 30.15
N TYR A 450 15.34 0.89 30.31
CA TYR A 450 15.44 -0.57 30.49
C TYR A 450 14.72 -1.07 31.75
N ASP A 451 14.70 -0.24 32.79
CA ASP A 451 14.03 -0.57 34.05
C ASP A 451 12.51 -0.59 33.93
N ASP A 452 11.96 -0.08 32.82
CA ASP A 452 10.53 -0.19 32.51
C ASP A 452 10.15 -1.58 32.00
N PHE A 453 11.13 -2.41 31.59
CA PHE A 453 10.88 -3.79 31.19
C PHE A 453 10.81 -4.68 32.45
N ASP A 454 9.68 -5.33 32.65
CA ASP A 454 9.41 -6.17 33.84
C ASP A 454 10.18 -7.51 33.86
N ASN A 455 10.87 -7.85 32.78
CA ASN A 455 11.57 -9.13 32.59
C ASN A 455 10.64 -10.37 32.68
N ALA A 456 9.32 -10.16 32.61
CA ALA A 456 8.32 -11.21 32.62
C ALA A 456 7.56 -11.25 31.30
N HIS A 457 6.83 -10.17 31.01
CA HIS A 457 6.02 -9.97 29.80
C HIS A 457 6.68 -9.01 28.80
N SER A 458 7.64 -8.22 29.26
CA SER A 458 8.44 -7.31 28.46
C SER A 458 9.91 -7.57 28.76
N VAL A 459 10.67 -7.99 27.75
CA VAL A 459 12.07 -8.42 27.94
C VAL A 459 12.97 -7.83 26.87
N PHE A 460 14.08 -7.23 27.28
CA PHE A 460 15.16 -6.85 26.38
C PHE A 460 16.29 -7.90 26.43
N ILE A 461 16.71 -8.41 25.28
CA ILE A 461 17.82 -9.37 25.16
C ILE A 461 18.83 -8.83 24.15
N GLU A 462 20.10 -8.74 24.57
CA GLU A 462 21.16 -8.23 23.71
C GLU A 462 21.60 -9.28 22.68
N ALA A 463 21.67 -8.87 21.41
CA ALA A 463 22.15 -9.69 20.30
C ALA A 463 22.75 -8.79 19.21
N LYS A 464 23.95 -9.11 18.71
CA LYS A 464 24.63 -8.28 17.70
C LYS A 464 25.08 -9.07 16.48
N THR A 465 25.48 -10.34 16.64
CA THR A 465 25.95 -11.18 15.54
C THR A 465 24.85 -12.12 15.03
N PRO A 466 24.98 -12.69 13.82
CA PRO A 466 24.05 -13.71 13.32
C PRO A 466 23.85 -14.88 14.31
N GLU A 467 24.92 -15.36 14.93
CA GLU A 467 24.90 -16.47 15.89
C GLU A 467 24.16 -16.09 17.18
N ASP A 468 24.32 -14.85 17.65
CA ASP A 468 23.55 -14.34 18.79
C ASP A 468 22.06 -14.33 18.47
N PHE A 469 21.67 -13.82 17.30
CA PHE A 469 20.27 -13.77 16.87
C PHE A 469 19.68 -15.17 16.79
N GLU A 470 20.38 -16.13 16.16
CA GLU A 470 19.92 -17.52 16.07
C GLU A 470 19.75 -18.14 17.46
N ARG A 471 20.74 -17.98 18.35
CA ARG A 471 20.70 -18.50 19.72
C ARG A 471 19.53 -17.93 20.52
N VAL A 472 19.34 -16.61 20.49
CA VAL A 472 18.29 -15.93 21.26
C VAL A 472 16.90 -16.25 20.71
N ILE A 473 16.72 -16.20 19.38
CA ILE A 473 15.45 -16.54 18.74
C ILE A 473 15.06 -17.98 19.04
N THR A 474 16.01 -18.91 18.94
CA THR A 474 15.78 -20.32 19.29
C THR A 474 15.33 -20.48 20.74
N LYS A 475 15.95 -19.75 21.68
CA LYS A 475 15.57 -19.79 23.10
C LYS A 475 14.16 -19.26 23.33
N ILE A 476 13.81 -18.11 22.74
CA ILE A 476 12.49 -17.49 22.90
C ILE A 476 11.40 -18.40 22.29
N TYR A 477 11.59 -18.86 21.06
CA TYR A 477 10.60 -19.71 20.40
C TYR A 477 10.41 -21.04 21.14
N LYS A 478 11.48 -21.68 21.64
CA LYS A 478 11.35 -22.88 22.47
C LYS A 478 10.57 -22.63 23.76
N LYS A 479 10.78 -21.50 24.42
CA LYS A 479 10.04 -21.12 25.65
C LYS A 479 8.56 -20.90 25.34
N GLU A 480 8.25 -20.06 24.35
CA GLU A 480 6.87 -19.64 24.06
C GLU A 480 6.07 -20.77 23.40
N MET A 481 6.69 -21.60 22.56
CA MET A 481 6.01 -22.74 21.91
C MET A 481 5.69 -23.90 22.86
N MET A 482 6.21 -23.92 24.09
CA MET A 482 5.77 -24.86 25.13
C MET A 482 4.35 -24.54 25.62
N GLN A 483 3.86 -23.32 25.38
CA GLN A 483 2.51 -22.92 25.74
C GLN A 483 1.52 -23.43 24.69
N GLU A 484 0.39 -23.95 25.14
CA GLU A 484 -0.68 -24.39 24.24
C GLU A 484 -1.24 -23.20 23.45
N GLY A 485 -1.38 -23.34 22.13
CA GLY A 485 -1.90 -22.28 21.27
C GLY A 485 -0.94 -21.10 21.02
N ALA A 486 0.37 -21.27 21.24
CA ALA A 486 1.39 -20.22 21.11
C ALA A 486 1.29 -19.40 19.80
N ASP A 487 0.91 -18.13 19.95
CA ASP A 487 0.82 -17.16 18.86
C ASP A 487 1.98 -16.15 18.93
N ILE A 488 3.12 -16.57 18.38
CA ILE A 488 4.38 -15.82 18.34
C ILE A 488 4.76 -15.43 16.91
N HIS A 489 5.15 -14.16 16.72
CA HIS A 489 5.62 -13.61 15.45
C HIS A 489 6.87 -12.73 15.61
N THR A 490 7.80 -12.83 14.65
CA THR A 490 9.03 -12.02 14.65
C THR A 490 8.90 -10.82 13.70
N MET A 491 9.15 -9.62 14.20
CA MET A 491 9.15 -8.38 13.44
C MET A 491 10.56 -7.84 13.24
N CYS A 492 10.90 -7.60 11.98
CA CYS A 492 12.19 -7.05 11.57
C CYS A 492 12.01 -5.62 11.05
N VAL A 493 13.05 -4.81 11.18
CA VAL A 493 13.09 -3.46 10.59
C VAL A 493 13.27 -3.54 9.08
N GLN A 494 14.22 -4.37 8.63
CA GLN A 494 14.53 -4.58 7.22
C GLN A 494 14.41 -6.06 6.80
N ARG A 495 14.39 -6.31 5.49
CA ARG A 495 14.28 -7.66 4.92
C ARG A 495 15.63 -8.36 4.82
N GLU A 496 16.65 -7.63 4.38
CA GLU A 496 18.00 -8.13 4.17
C GLU A 496 18.88 -7.92 5.41
N LYS A 497 20.15 -8.34 5.30
CA LYS A 497 21.18 -8.23 6.33
C LYS A 497 20.93 -9.08 7.58
N THR A 498 21.90 -9.07 8.51
CA THR A 498 21.80 -9.74 9.80
C THR A 498 20.57 -9.27 10.58
N GLY A 499 19.79 -10.20 11.15
CA GLY A 499 18.53 -9.91 11.84
C GLY A 499 17.39 -9.47 10.90
N GLY A 500 17.56 -9.57 9.58
CA GLY A 500 16.51 -9.31 8.59
C GLY A 500 15.55 -10.49 8.40
N VAL A 501 14.42 -10.21 7.74
CA VAL A 501 13.38 -11.22 7.41
C VAL A 501 13.95 -12.45 6.71
N PHE A 502 14.87 -12.27 5.75
CA PHE A 502 15.43 -13.37 4.97
C PHE A 502 16.37 -14.27 5.78
N ALA A 503 17.10 -13.70 6.74
CA ALA A 503 17.96 -14.48 7.62
C ALA A 503 17.14 -15.26 8.67
N LEU A 504 16.09 -14.64 9.22
CA LEU A 504 15.33 -15.22 10.33
C LEU A 504 14.23 -16.20 9.91
N ASN A 505 13.62 -16.03 8.74
CA ASN A 505 12.58 -16.95 8.26
C ASN A 505 13.04 -18.42 8.22
N PRO A 506 14.21 -18.77 7.64
CA PRO A 506 14.69 -20.16 7.62
C PRO A 506 14.99 -20.72 9.01
N ILE A 507 15.53 -19.90 9.92
CA ILE A 507 15.80 -20.30 11.31
C ILE A 507 14.49 -20.65 12.00
N ILE A 508 13.49 -19.77 11.91
CA ILE A 508 12.20 -19.97 12.58
C ILE A 508 11.39 -21.09 11.90
N GLN A 509 11.48 -21.25 10.58
CA GLN A 509 10.87 -22.37 9.84
C GLN A 509 11.37 -23.71 10.39
N LYS A 510 12.68 -23.88 10.63
CA LYS A 510 13.23 -25.10 11.24
C LYS A 510 12.71 -25.35 12.66
N LEU A 511 12.38 -24.29 13.41
CA LEU A 511 11.85 -24.40 14.77
C LEU A 511 10.35 -24.72 14.79
N LYS A 512 9.56 -24.07 13.93
CA LYS A 512 8.09 -24.21 13.86
C LYS A 512 7.64 -25.38 13.00
N ASN A 513 8.40 -25.76 11.98
CA ASN A 513 8.08 -26.84 11.05
C ASN A 513 9.28 -27.77 10.80
N PRO A 514 9.85 -28.42 11.84
CA PRO A 514 11.05 -29.24 11.71
C PRO A 514 10.87 -30.50 10.85
N ARG A 515 9.64 -30.97 10.67
CA ARG A 515 9.30 -32.20 9.95
C ARG A 515 8.64 -31.94 8.59
N GLY A 516 8.48 -30.67 8.20
CA GLY A 516 7.89 -30.30 6.93
C GLY A 516 8.75 -30.82 5.77
N LYS A 517 8.13 -31.51 4.82
CA LYS A 517 8.79 -31.92 3.57
C LYS A 517 8.96 -30.69 2.67
N GLU A 518 10.15 -30.49 2.11
CA GLU A 518 10.39 -29.41 1.12
C GLU A 518 9.48 -29.61 -0.11
N LEU A 519 8.75 -28.56 -0.48
CA LEU A 519 7.84 -28.54 -1.61
C LEU A 519 8.58 -28.21 -2.91
N TYR A 520 8.02 -28.63 -4.03
CA TYR A 520 8.53 -28.30 -5.38
C TYR A 520 8.17 -26.87 -5.81
N VAL A 521 8.35 -25.90 -4.91
CA VAL A 521 8.14 -24.48 -5.15
C VAL A 521 9.15 -23.66 -4.36
N LYS A 522 9.81 -22.71 -5.03
CA LYS A 522 10.80 -21.81 -4.44
C LYS A 522 10.50 -20.39 -4.87
N ARG A 523 10.57 -19.44 -3.95
CA ARG A 523 10.45 -18.02 -4.28
C ARG A 523 11.82 -17.36 -4.32
N PHE A 524 12.04 -16.56 -5.35
CA PHE A 524 13.26 -15.79 -5.55
C PHE A 524 13.01 -14.32 -5.20
N GLU A 525 13.76 -13.80 -4.23
CA GLU A 525 13.69 -12.40 -3.82
C GLU A 525 15.10 -11.79 -3.79
N GLY A 526 15.47 -11.11 -4.87
CA GLY A 526 16.83 -10.62 -5.06
C GLY A 526 17.81 -11.77 -5.19
N SER A 527 18.85 -11.78 -4.35
CA SER A 527 19.80 -12.89 -4.23
C SER A 527 19.33 -14.02 -3.31
N HIS A 528 18.18 -13.87 -2.64
CA HIS A 528 17.68 -14.84 -1.67
C HIS A 528 16.69 -15.80 -2.32
N THR A 529 16.81 -17.08 -1.96
CA THR A 529 15.87 -18.12 -2.36
C THR A 529 15.33 -18.78 -1.10
N HIS A 530 14.01 -18.84 -0.96
CA HIS A 530 13.38 -19.55 0.13
C HIS A 530 12.49 -20.67 -0.41
N ALA A 531 12.67 -21.86 0.15
CA ALA A 531 11.85 -23.02 -0.13
C ALA A 531 10.67 -23.08 0.86
N PHE A 532 9.53 -23.51 0.34
CA PHE A 532 8.36 -23.80 1.17
C PHE A 532 8.40 -25.27 1.59
N HIS A 533 7.87 -25.55 2.77
CA HIS A 533 7.67 -26.89 3.30
C HIS A 533 6.19 -27.13 3.56
N GLU A 534 5.77 -28.39 3.51
CA GLU A 534 4.42 -28.81 3.85
C GLU A 534 4.01 -28.27 5.23
N GLY A 535 2.88 -27.57 5.31
CA GLY A 535 2.37 -26.96 6.55
C GLY A 535 2.97 -25.59 6.89
N ASP A 536 3.80 -24.99 6.03
CA ASP A 536 4.40 -23.69 6.32
C ASP A 536 3.39 -22.55 6.44
N LEU A 537 3.67 -21.64 7.36
CA LEU A 537 2.96 -20.37 7.45
C LEU A 537 3.38 -19.45 6.31
N VAL A 538 2.40 -19.06 5.49
CA VAL A 538 2.59 -18.17 4.34
C VAL A 538 1.69 -16.94 4.42
N ILE A 539 2.17 -15.85 3.83
CA ILE A 539 1.43 -14.60 3.67
C ILE A 539 1.26 -14.29 2.20
N ARG A 540 0.05 -13.89 1.82
CA ARG A 540 -0.26 -13.40 0.49
C ARG A 540 0.27 -11.98 0.32
N THR A 541 0.98 -11.71 -0.77
CA THR A 541 1.62 -10.41 -1.07
C THR A 541 0.86 -9.54 -2.06
N GLU A 542 -0.20 -10.08 -2.66
CA GLU A 542 -0.98 -9.38 -3.67
C GLU A 542 -2.47 -9.61 -3.47
N ASN A 543 -3.28 -8.59 -3.74
CA ASN A 543 -4.73 -8.72 -3.73
C ASN A 543 -5.20 -9.57 -4.92
N ASP A 544 -6.19 -10.44 -4.69
CA ASP A 544 -6.93 -11.17 -5.71
C ASP A 544 -8.43 -10.93 -5.55
N TYR A 545 -9.01 -10.37 -6.61
CA TYR A 545 -10.41 -9.94 -6.69
C TYR A 545 -11.22 -10.82 -7.64
N LYS A 546 -10.70 -11.98 -8.07
CA LYS A 546 -11.42 -12.89 -8.99
C LYS A 546 -12.77 -13.35 -8.44
N ASP A 547 -12.84 -13.57 -7.13
CA ASP A 547 -14.07 -13.91 -6.43
C ASP A 547 -14.54 -12.69 -5.61
N GLU A 548 -15.64 -12.08 -6.04
CA GLU A 548 -16.22 -10.92 -5.35
C GLU A 548 -16.80 -11.26 -3.97
N ASN A 549 -17.24 -12.51 -3.78
CA ASN A 549 -17.78 -13.00 -2.51
C ASN A 549 -16.66 -13.39 -1.53
N ASN A 550 -15.47 -13.70 -2.05
CA ASN A 550 -14.32 -14.12 -1.27
C ASN A 550 -13.03 -13.42 -1.73
N VAL A 551 -12.99 -12.10 -1.53
CA VAL A 551 -11.82 -11.29 -1.86
C VAL A 551 -10.64 -11.68 -0.98
N ARG A 552 -9.54 -12.09 -1.61
CA ARG A 552 -8.27 -12.39 -0.96
C ARG A 552 -7.36 -11.18 -1.03
N VAL A 553 -6.75 -10.80 0.08
CA VAL A 553 -6.04 -9.53 0.20
C VAL A 553 -4.57 -9.73 0.54
N ASN A 554 -3.74 -8.77 0.15
CA ASN A 554 -2.37 -8.67 0.62
C ASN A 554 -2.39 -8.55 2.14
N GLY A 555 -1.66 -9.44 2.81
CA GLY A 555 -1.70 -9.59 4.26
C GLY A 555 -2.47 -10.81 4.76
N ASP A 556 -3.28 -11.49 3.92
CA ASP A 556 -3.94 -12.72 4.33
C ASP A 556 -2.90 -13.81 4.64
N VAL A 557 -3.07 -14.48 5.79
CA VAL A 557 -2.16 -15.51 6.30
C VAL A 557 -2.82 -16.88 6.25
N GLY A 558 -2.09 -17.88 5.79
CA GLY A 558 -2.54 -19.27 5.73
C GLY A 558 -1.42 -20.28 5.87
N THR A 559 -1.77 -21.56 5.77
CA THR A 559 -0.82 -22.68 5.68
C THR A 559 -0.83 -23.28 4.28
N ILE A 560 0.36 -23.60 3.76
CA ILE A 560 0.51 -24.23 2.44
C ILE A 560 0.50 -25.76 2.55
N HIS A 561 -0.24 -26.40 1.66
CA HIS A 561 -0.35 -27.86 1.57
C HIS A 561 -0.17 -28.36 0.13
N GLU A 562 0.66 -29.37 -0.08
CA GLU A 562 0.84 -30.07 -1.34
C GLU A 562 -0.43 -30.83 -1.71
N THR A 563 -0.84 -30.74 -2.97
CA THR A 563 -1.96 -31.50 -3.52
C THR A 563 -1.52 -32.10 -4.84
N GLU A 564 -1.49 -33.43 -4.91
CA GLU A 564 -1.14 -34.14 -6.13
C GLU A 564 -2.37 -34.27 -7.03
N THR A 565 -2.30 -33.71 -8.24
CA THR A 565 -3.35 -33.88 -9.24
C THR A 565 -2.82 -34.76 -10.39
N LYS A 566 -3.50 -35.88 -10.65
CA LYS A 566 -3.21 -36.72 -11.81
C LYS A 566 -3.92 -36.16 -13.03
N VAL A 567 -3.16 -35.63 -13.98
CA VAL A 567 -3.70 -35.08 -15.23
C VAL A 567 -3.35 -36.02 -16.37
N LYS A 568 -4.36 -36.43 -17.16
CA LYS A 568 -4.12 -37.15 -18.42
C LYS A 568 -3.71 -36.15 -19.50
N ARG A 569 -2.48 -36.26 -19.98
CA ARG A 569 -1.96 -35.49 -21.13
C ARG A 569 -1.29 -36.44 -22.11
N TYR A 570 -1.68 -36.35 -23.39
CA TYR A 570 -1.15 -37.20 -24.47
C TYR A 570 -1.25 -38.71 -24.18
N GLY A 571 -2.36 -39.16 -23.58
CA GLY A 571 -2.57 -40.56 -23.23
C GLY A 571 -1.72 -41.08 -22.06
N ARG A 572 -0.90 -40.23 -21.41
CA ARG A 572 -0.10 -40.59 -20.23
C ARG A 572 -0.61 -39.85 -18.99
N ASN A 573 -0.52 -40.50 -17.83
CA ASN A 573 -0.77 -39.86 -16.55
C ASN A 573 0.47 -39.03 -16.18
N ILE A 574 0.30 -37.72 -16.04
CA ILE A 574 1.32 -36.81 -15.54
C ILE A 574 0.90 -36.37 -14.15
N ILE A 575 1.82 -36.41 -13.18
CA ILE A 575 1.63 -35.84 -11.86
C ILE A 575 1.91 -34.35 -11.99
N GLU A 576 0.89 -33.52 -11.76
CA GLU A 576 1.03 -32.07 -11.68
C GLU A 576 0.91 -31.66 -10.21
N TYR A 577 1.96 -31.01 -9.71
CA TYR A 577 1.99 -30.50 -8.34
C TYR A 577 1.16 -29.21 -8.27
N THR A 578 0.12 -29.25 -7.44
CA THR A 578 -0.71 -28.12 -7.08
C THR A 578 -0.63 -27.89 -5.58
N TYR A 579 -1.01 -26.71 -5.12
CA TYR A 579 -0.94 -26.35 -3.71
C TYR A 579 -2.27 -25.80 -3.24
N THR A 580 -2.62 -26.12 -2.00
CA THR A 580 -3.80 -25.58 -1.33
C THR A 580 -3.36 -24.68 -0.18
N ILE A 581 -3.79 -23.42 -0.20
CA ILE A 581 -3.62 -22.51 0.93
C ILE A 581 -4.85 -22.56 1.81
N LYS A 582 -4.67 -22.94 3.08
CA LYS A 582 -5.71 -22.90 4.10
C LYS A 582 -5.56 -21.64 4.93
N TYR A 583 -6.46 -20.68 4.74
CA TYR A 583 -6.38 -19.40 5.43
C TYR A 583 -6.81 -19.52 6.90
N LYS A 584 -6.12 -18.80 7.80
CA LYS A 584 -6.43 -18.81 9.24
C LYS A 584 -7.81 -18.20 9.56
N THR A 585 -8.28 -17.29 8.72
CA THR A 585 -9.53 -16.53 8.92
C THR A 585 -10.45 -16.70 7.72
N GLY A 586 -11.68 -17.14 7.98
CA GLY A 586 -12.68 -17.49 6.97
C GLY A 586 -12.65 -18.98 6.62
N LYS A 587 -13.80 -19.56 6.24
CA LYS A 587 -13.92 -20.98 5.89
C LYS A 587 -13.47 -21.26 4.44
N ASN A 588 -12.27 -20.84 4.05
CA ASN A 588 -11.88 -20.86 2.63
C ASN A 588 -10.48 -21.44 2.40
N GLU A 589 -10.41 -22.41 1.49
CA GLU A 589 -9.18 -22.94 0.91
C GLU A 589 -8.95 -22.34 -0.49
N GLU A 590 -7.71 -22.30 -0.96
CA GLU A 590 -7.34 -21.80 -2.30
C GLU A 590 -6.41 -22.78 -2.99
N GLY A 591 -6.90 -23.43 -4.06
CA GLY A 591 -6.07 -24.24 -4.95
C GLY A 591 -5.27 -23.36 -5.92
N LEU A 592 -3.97 -23.60 -6.02
CA LEU A 592 -2.99 -22.80 -6.74
C LEU A 592 -2.02 -23.66 -7.53
N THR A 593 -1.52 -23.11 -8.63
CA THR A 593 -0.37 -23.70 -9.34
C THR A 593 0.95 -23.29 -8.69
N VAL A 594 2.05 -23.98 -9.05
CA VAL A 594 3.41 -23.61 -8.62
C VAL A 594 3.72 -22.13 -8.89
N GLY A 595 3.35 -21.63 -10.09
CA GLY A 595 3.62 -20.24 -10.48
C GLY A 595 2.83 -19.23 -9.67
N ASP A 596 1.55 -19.53 -9.37
CA ASP A 596 0.73 -18.64 -8.55
C ASP A 596 1.29 -18.52 -7.11
N VAL A 597 1.78 -19.64 -6.55
CA VAL A 597 2.45 -19.63 -5.24
C VAL A 597 3.72 -18.79 -5.27
N GLN A 598 4.58 -18.98 -6.28
CA GLN A 598 5.83 -18.21 -6.43
C GLN A 598 5.58 -16.70 -6.48
N ASP A 599 4.59 -16.27 -7.26
CA ASP A 599 4.31 -14.85 -7.46
C ASP A 599 3.61 -14.23 -6.25
N ALA A 600 2.63 -14.93 -5.66
CA ALA A 600 1.71 -14.33 -4.70
C ALA A 600 2.02 -14.61 -3.23
N PHE A 601 2.90 -15.55 -2.87
CA PHE A 601 3.10 -15.95 -1.46
C PHE A 601 4.56 -15.91 -0.99
N MET A 602 4.74 -15.63 0.30
CA MET A 602 6.04 -15.68 1.00
C MET A 602 5.89 -16.38 2.34
N LEU A 603 6.99 -16.86 2.93
CA LEU A 603 7.02 -17.30 4.32
C LEU A 603 6.62 -16.17 5.28
N PHE A 604 5.91 -16.53 6.35
CA PHE A 604 5.39 -15.59 7.35
C PHE A 604 5.75 -15.99 8.78
N TYR A 605 7.00 -16.41 9.00
CA TYR A 605 7.54 -16.63 10.35
C TYR A 605 8.15 -15.34 10.93
N ALA A 606 8.82 -14.58 10.07
CA ALA A 606 9.27 -13.23 10.29
C ALA A 606 8.73 -12.31 9.17
N SER A 607 8.43 -11.07 9.52
CA SER A 607 8.01 -10.05 8.55
C SER A 607 8.52 -8.67 8.94
N SER A 608 8.41 -7.69 8.03
CA SER A 608 8.69 -6.30 8.39
C SER A 608 7.57 -5.71 9.24
N VAL A 609 7.89 -4.72 10.09
CA VAL A 609 6.87 -4.02 10.91
C VAL A 609 5.71 -3.48 10.04
N HIS A 610 6.01 -2.94 8.86
CA HIS A 610 5.01 -2.47 7.89
C HIS A 610 3.99 -3.56 7.50
N LYS A 611 4.43 -4.80 7.30
CA LYS A 611 3.53 -5.92 6.94
C LYS A 611 2.65 -6.38 8.09
N MET A 612 2.98 -5.99 9.32
CA MET A 612 2.17 -6.27 10.51
C MET A 612 1.12 -5.19 10.76
N GLN A 613 1.07 -4.10 9.99
CA GLN A 613 -0.01 -3.12 10.11
C GLN A 613 -1.37 -3.77 9.84
N GLY A 614 -2.31 -3.60 10.77
CA GLY A 614 -3.61 -4.28 10.78
C GLY A 614 -3.62 -5.70 11.36
N LEU A 615 -2.45 -6.32 11.61
CA LEU A 615 -2.31 -7.59 12.34
C LEU A 615 -1.98 -7.35 13.81
N GLN A 616 -2.23 -8.36 14.63
CA GLN A 616 -1.81 -8.41 16.03
C GLN A 616 -1.53 -9.85 16.42
N THR A 617 -0.57 -10.06 17.32
CA THR A 617 -0.26 -11.39 17.87
C THR A 617 -0.06 -11.31 19.38
N THR A 618 -0.19 -12.47 20.03
CA THR A 618 -0.04 -12.57 21.49
C THR A 618 1.39 -12.26 21.93
N THR A 619 2.36 -12.89 21.28
CA THR A 619 3.79 -12.67 21.50
C THR A 619 4.44 -12.04 20.27
N ILE A 620 5.25 -11.01 20.50
CA ILE A 620 6.06 -10.34 19.47
C ILE A 620 7.54 -10.41 19.85
N VAL A 621 8.37 -10.74 18.86
CA VAL A 621 9.82 -10.58 18.94
C VAL A 621 10.25 -9.48 17.98
N PHE A 622 10.65 -8.33 18.49
CA PHE A 622 11.10 -7.18 17.71
C PHE A 622 12.63 -7.14 17.60
N ILE A 623 13.13 -7.16 16.37
CA ILE A 623 14.56 -7.25 16.06
C ILE A 623 15.17 -5.86 15.88
N VAL A 624 16.24 -5.57 16.62
CA VAL A 624 17.00 -4.31 16.56
C VAL A 624 18.44 -4.62 16.13
N SER A 625 18.64 -4.88 14.84
CA SER A 625 19.97 -5.20 14.32
C SER A 625 20.86 -3.96 14.17
N PRO A 626 22.14 -4.01 14.59
CA PRO A 626 23.11 -2.94 14.32
C PRO A 626 23.21 -2.57 12.82
N GLU A 627 23.05 -3.55 11.93
CA GLU A 627 23.13 -3.36 10.48
C GLU A 627 21.94 -2.60 9.88
N HIS A 628 20.87 -2.41 10.67
CA HIS A 628 19.66 -1.67 10.29
C HIS A 628 19.65 -0.23 10.82
N ASN A 629 20.79 0.27 11.35
CA ASN A 629 20.94 1.59 11.98
C ASN A 629 20.24 2.72 11.20
N HIS A 630 20.43 2.80 9.88
CA HIS A 630 19.81 3.85 9.05
C HIS A 630 18.27 3.93 9.17
N CYS A 631 17.58 2.81 9.35
CA CYS A 631 16.13 2.80 9.56
C CYS A 631 15.72 3.04 11.01
N LEU A 632 16.64 2.86 11.95
CA LEU A 632 16.43 2.99 13.39
C LEU A 632 16.92 4.33 13.95
N THR A 633 17.50 5.20 13.12
CA THR A 633 17.94 6.55 13.52
C THR A 633 17.37 7.64 12.63
N ASN A 634 16.36 7.33 11.81
CA ASN A 634 15.66 8.32 11.00
C ASN A 634 14.47 8.92 11.78
N GLU A 635 13.82 9.91 11.17
CA GLU A 635 12.65 10.63 11.72
C GLU A 635 11.48 9.69 12.05
N ASN A 636 11.40 8.53 11.39
CA ASN A 636 10.35 7.53 11.56
C ASN A 636 10.64 6.44 12.59
N SER A 637 11.84 6.43 13.18
CA SER A 637 12.30 5.35 14.05
C SER A 637 11.44 5.18 15.30
N LYS A 638 10.97 6.28 15.91
CA LYS A 638 10.02 6.23 17.03
C LYS A 638 8.68 5.63 16.62
N LYS A 639 8.09 6.08 15.50
CA LYS A 639 6.84 5.54 14.95
C LYS A 639 6.96 4.06 14.59
N LEU A 640 8.13 3.62 14.12
CA LEU A 640 8.45 2.21 13.86
C LEU A 640 8.42 1.37 15.14
N VAL A 641 9.12 1.82 16.19
CA VAL A 641 9.16 1.13 17.50
C VAL A 641 7.78 1.10 18.14
N TYR A 642 7.08 2.24 18.15
CA TYR A 642 5.71 2.33 18.65
C TYR A 642 4.77 1.38 17.90
N THR A 643 4.86 1.35 16.56
CA THR A 643 4.04 0.45 15.75
C THR A 643 4.35 -1.00 16.13
N ALA A 644 5.62 -1.39 16.26
CA ALA A 644 5.99 -2.76 16.67
C ALA A 644 5.39 -3.15 18.03
N ILE A 645 5.51 -2.29 19.04
CA ILE A 645 5.00 -2.58 20.40
C ILE A 645 3.47 -2.69 20.38
N SER A 646 2.79 -1.81 19.65
CA SER A 646 1.33 -1.80 19.56
C SER A 646 0.70 -3.03 18.89
N ARG A 647 1.50 -3.87 18.21
CA ARG A 647 1.06 -5.15 17.61
C ARG A 647 1.05 -6.31 18.62
N CYS A 648 1.73 -6.14 19.74
CA CYS A 648 1.77 -7.11 20.83
C CYS A 648 0.51 -6.99 21.71
N ARG A 649 -0.04 -8.14 22.10
CA ARG A 649 -1.13 -8.21 23.08
C ARG A 649 -0.65 -8.54 24.49
N ALA A 650 0.36 -9.40 24.64
CA ALA A 650 0.77 -9.92 25.96
C ALA A 650 2.29 -9.93 26.18
N ASN A 651 3.08 -10.58 25.32
CA ASN A 651 4.52 -10.76 25.54
C ASN A 651 5.35 -10.05 24.46
N PHE A 652 6.19 -9.09 24.86
CA PHE A 652 7.03 -8.30 23.96
C PHE A 652 8.51 -8.51 24.25
N TYR A 653 9.22 -9.09 23.29
CA TYR A 653 10.66 -9.31 23.35
C TYR A 653 11.37 -8.34 22.41
N VAL A 654 12.31 -7.54 22.90
CA VAL A 654 13.25 -6.78 22.07
C VAL A 654 14.56 -7.55 22.00
N VAL A 655 15.02 -7.89 20.79
CA VAL A 655 16.24 -8.64 20.57
C VAL A 655 17.18 -7.83 19.69
N GLY A 656 18.30 -7.37 20.22
CA GLY A 656 19.23 -6.57 19.43
C GLY A 656 20.13 -5.62 20.20
N ASP A 657 20.54 -4.54 19.54
CA ASP A 657 21.39 -3.51 20.12
C ASP A 657 20.60 -2.57 21.04
N LYS A 658 21.02 -2.56 22.31
CA LYS A 658 20.49 -1.72 23.38
C LYS A 658 20.50 -0.23 23.03
N SER A 659 21.67 0.28 22.66
CA SER A 659 21.88 1.70 22.41
C SER A 659 21.03 2.18 21.23
N LEU A 660 20.91 1.33 20.20
CA LEU A 660 20.15 1.63 19.01
C LEU A 660 18.64 1.67 19.28
N PHE A 661 18.13 0.76 20.10
CA PHE A 661 16.72 0.80 20.53
C PHE A 661 16.39 2.12 21.26
N LEU A 662 17.23 2.53 22.21
CA LEU A 662 17.03 3.79 22.95
C LEU A 662 17.13 5.04 22.06
N LYS A 663 18.00 5.01 21.04
CA LYS A 663 18.07 6.09 20.05
C LYS A 663 16.81 6.14 19.19
N ALA A 664 16.36 4.98 18.69
CA ALA A 664 15.20 4.87 17.83
C ALA A 664 13.92 5.42 18.48
N GLN A 665 13.68 5.10 19.75
CA GLN A 665 12.47 5.54 20.45
C GLN A 665 12.50 7.01 20.91
N ARG A 666 13.66 7.67 20.88
CA ARG A 666 13.82 9.08 21.28
C ARG A 666 13.91 10.04 20.09
N SER A 667 13.71 9.55 18.85
CA SER A 667 13.65 10.46 17.70
C SER A 667 12.51 11.48 17.91
N LYS A 668 12.77 12.74 17.58
CA LYS A 668 11.77 13.80 17.76
C LYS A 668 10.52 13.53 16.92
N ASP A 669 9.35 13.83 17.49
CA ASP A 669 8.07 13.90 16.79
C ASP A 669 7.94 15.22 16.01
N GLU A 670 8.96 15.63 15.26
CA GLU A 670 8.79 16.68 14.24
C GLU A 670 7.95 16.10 13.08
N PHE A 671 7.41 16.96 12.20
CA PHE A 671 6.62 16.47 11.05
C PHE A 671 7.37 15.33 10.37
N THR A 672 6.70 14.18 10.27
CA THR A 672 7.25 12.95 9.70
C THR A 672 7.89 13.16 8.32
N TYR A 673 7.35 14.13 7.58
CA TYR A 673 7.93 14.66 6.37
C TYR A 673 7.79 16.18 6.36
N PRO A 674 8.81 16.94 5.88
CA PRO A 674 8.60 18.32 5.47
C PRO A 674 7.41 18.40 4.49
N THR A 675 6.52 19.36 4.72
CA THR A 675 5.30 19.50 3.94
C THR A 675 4.76 20.93 4.07
N LEU A 676 4.26 21.48 2.97
CA LEU A 676 3.49 22.74 2.98
C LEU A 676 1.97 22.49 3.10
N PHE A 677 1.53 21.23 3.00
CA PHE A 677 0.12 20.88 3.09
C PHE A 677 -0.46 21.31 4.45
N MET A 678 -1.56 22.08 4.41
CA MET A 678 -2.24 22.69 5.56
C MET A 678 -1.39 23.65 6.42
N THR A 679 -0.19 24.05 5.97
CA THR A 679 0.67 24.93 6.78
C THR A 679 0.23 26.39 6.78
N GLU A 680 -0.31 26.88 5.66
CA GLU A 680 -0.78 28.27 5.49
C GLU A 680 -2.02 28.60 6.34
N PHE A 681 -2.70 27.58 6.86
CA PHE A 681 -3.93 27.75 7.65
C PHE A 681 -3.72 27.59 9.17
N LYS A 682 -2.47 27.51 9.64
CA LYS A 682 -2.15 27.39 11.08
C LYS A 682 -2.44 28.67 11.87
N ASP A 683 -2.54 29.81 11.19
CA ASP A 683 -2.71 31.14 11.77
C ASP A 683 -4.17 31.65 11.72
N TYR A 684 -5.16 30.78 11.51
CA TYR A 684 -6.54 31.16 11.77
C TYR A 684 -6.73 31.25 13.28
N ASP A 685 -6.83 32.49 13.80
CA ASP A 685 -7.22 32.76 15.17
C ASP A 685 -8.53 32.03 15.47
N LEU A 686 -8.46 31.07 16.41
CA LEU A 686 -9.57 30.33 16.99
C LEU A 686 -10.44 31.23 17.87
#